data_AF-A0A1H6JKG3-F1
#
_entry.id   AF-A0A1H6JKG3-F1
#
_cell.length_a   1.000
_cell.length_b   1.000
_cell.length_c   1.000
_cell.angle_alpha   90.00
_cell.angle_beta   90.00
_cell.angle_gamma   90.00
#
_symmetry.space_group_name_H-M   'P 1'
#
loop_
_entity.id
_entity.type
_entity.pdbx_description
1 polymer ?
#
loop_
_entity_poly.entity_id
_entity_poly.type
_entity_poly.pdbx_seq_one_letter_code
_entity_poly.pdbx_strand_id
1 'polypeptide(L)'
;MAAIMEGRELTIKDVVPSRLRDTWEKNSGHGRDEREFSDYYSKLIPWHMTRARAIVGKSGATEIPIEAFQEQYKGVGPACYSNNRDIALLRMEALLWADGTNGCAADLEDWAKTEQLAFPCATWTSLARLASSRSALTEFALMCAGRAREATASERQDADQTADDFMAIARAILPLGPTEAGYYLQEALDHVGRLGDEIHPHLDTLLTLAECAGTGRSSAPEAYRLARAAELLHAYNDHKFPWERVTTSVARLDLPSAFTAIARWDDRGVEAVHWTISSLAPMAMQFGRLSPEALIALHAFGGYWGSKDLAKQLFAGLPNKARRQTALDILVSDQELDRTAAGISSKELQAEARRYGLVNAYLESLTTLGQDSDREDKKAATFSVVEKELPDLDKLLEGLDLGVAADINQAISRWRDGRGGIDIGDVFATMRERVPRNKHTDHIAALANSDLEYGRWLIEALEGCWKDWRYVPSVLAALQKAVRIVVDKKAEDLLPFTGWDQDDIGRCVVVGGQSRPQLIRLMTHSISQRVRDISARELFRFVNLLAKESLSKDESLKVLAYALDRLEGALRDQDGDGPWCEDLSPPASDEEAIAGFLYAMLASPEAETRWRAAHAVVRLGRLGQSSLLGSVVNLLPRTELSAFTGAGLPFYALHARLWLLIALARLAVDTPQAVMPYRETLIYWALNADEPHVLIRHFAAQAVLAFAVPEGAELDDDVIKRLSSINSGAMEPVASDHRHYTGYDLRRGQGRSLMPYEFDGNWIAPLGNAFGIHPDDVSERVEKWICERWGISLPDHYFEPRSGKERRHGIGREQLSTFDSYRFYVCWHALLCAAGELVRQLPPALRYEENGWKEWIRRVDLTRDDGRWLSDRRDPVPLNLGPEMGEVGYDREKREIWAYSIGAADLDAVLGLNETPTDELVVEASLFQSRYENNQRVHVSSAMASPATSMALLRTLQTAENPYAFNLNNIDEDRDEVPAIFKLRNLVTSAERDRGLDGLDVFAGEVSWPPPKPTHDILKFFELRPDKDCRNWYQGTKPAMRSEIWGARVDERRGDSSNSGHRVSVTTPFLKDMLSVFGCDLIVEVEIEREYEDQPGRYDHEHIADRSYNRIYLLRGATGCLHTLHGSVRLWPEAD
;
A
#
# COMPACT_ATOMS: atom_id res chain seq x y z
N MET A 1 -33.59 -26.25 10.49
CA MET A 1 -33.91 -27.43 11.31
C MET A 1 -35.15 -27.20 12.17
N ALA A 2 -35.11 -26.30 13.17
CA ALA A 2 -36.29 -25.98 14.00
C ALA A 2 -37.54 -25.60 13.19
N ALA A 3 -37.41 -24.67 12.24
CA ALA A 3 -38.51 -24.28 11.34
C ALA A 3 -39.14 -25.47 10.58
N ILE A 4 -38.33 -26.42 10.08
CA ILE A 4 -38.82 -27.62 9.39
C ILE A 4 -39.57 -28.56 10.34
N MET A 5 -39.11 -28.69 11.59
CA MET A 5 -39.80 -29.48 12.62
C MET A 5 -41.14 -28.85 13.00
N GLU A 6 -41.22 -27.52 12.99
CA GLU A 6 -42.43 -26.73 13.24
C GLU A 6 -43.36 -26.59 12.01
N GLY A 7 -42.97 -27.11 10.85
CA GLY A 7 -43.75 -27.03 9.61
C GLY A 7 -43.75 -25.64 8.96
N ARG A 8 -42.78 -24.79 9.28
CA ARG A 8 -42.62 -23.43 8.77
C ARG A 8 -41.57 -23.37 7.65
N GLU A 9 -41.79 -22.54 6.64
CA GLU A 9 -40.75 -22.17 5.67
C GLU A 9 -39.97 -20.94 6.14
N LEU A 10 -38.64 -21.00 6.03
CA LEU A 10 -37.77 -19.85 6.29
C LEU A 10 -37.80 -18.92 5.08
N THR A 11 -38.06 -17.65 5.34
CA THR A 11 -37.92 -16.57 4.38
C THR A 11 -36.64 -15.79 4.66
N ILE A 12 -36.22 -14.94 3.72
CA ILE A 12 -35.05 -14.06 3.91
C ILE A 12 -35.19 -13.24 5.21
N LYS A 13 -36.41 -12.80 5.54
CA LYS A 13 -36.74 -12.01 6.74
C LYS A 13 -36.44 -12.74 8.05
N ASP A 14 -36.57 -14.07 8.07
CA ASP A 14 -36.34 -14.86 9.27
C ASP A 14 -34.84 -15.03 9.60
N VAL A 15 -33.95 -14.82 8.61
CA VAL A 15 -32.49 -14.98 8.75
C VAL A 15 -31.71 -13.67 8.72
N VAL A 16 -32.38 -12.53 8.56
CA VAL A 16 -31.75 -11.21 8.64
C VAL A 16 -31.11 -11.03 10.03
N PRO A 17 -29.80 -10.72 10.10
CA PRO A 17 -29.12 -10.42 11.35
C PRO A 17 -29.80 -9.28 12.09
N SER A 18 -29.78 -9.28 13.42
CA SER A 18 -30.39 -8.22 14.25
C SER A 18 -29.92 -6.81 13.84
N ARG A 19 -28.63 -6.65 13.49
CA ARG A 19 -28.05 -5.39 12.99
C ARG A 19 -28.63 -4.87 11.66
N LEU A 20 -29.23 -5.75 10.85
CA LEU A 20 -29.81 -5.45 9.55
C LEU A 20 -31.35 -5.41 9.60
N ARG A 21 -31.97 -5.90 10.69
CA ARG A 21 -33.43 -6.05 10.75
C ARG A 21 -34.14 -4.69 10.80
N ASP A 22 -33.60 -3.76 11.57
CA ASP A 22 -34.13 -2.41 11.72
C ASP A 22 -34.03 -1.61 10.39
N THR A 23 -32.96 -1.80 9.61
CA THR A 23 -32.79 -1.16 8.30
C THR A 23 -33.57 -1.86 7.18
N TRP A 24 -33.73 -3.19 7.27
CA TRP A 24 -34.52 -3.98 6.33
C TRP A 24 -36.00 -3.59 6.35
N GLU A 25 -36.55 -3.33 7.54
CA GLU A 25 -37.95 -2.88 7.71
C GLU A 25 -38.15 -1.44 7.23
N LYS A 26 -37.19 -0.54 7.47
CA LYS A 26 -37.22 0.86 7.00
C LYS A 26 -37.07 0.98 5.48
N ASN A 27 -36.09 0.30 4.89
CA ASN A 27 -35.75 0.42 3.46
C ASN A 27 -36.46 -0.59 2.56
N SER A 28 -37.41 -1.37 3.11
CA SER A 28 -38.12 -2.44 2.39
C SER A 28 -37.20 -3.48 1.71
N GLY A 29 -35.95 -3.63 2.18
CA GLY A 29 -34.94 -4.51 1.58
C GLY A 29 -34.25 -3.96 0.31
N HIS A 30 -34.38 -2.67 0.00
CA HIS A 30 -33.78 -2.05 -1.19
C HIS A 30 -32.46 -1.30 -0.94
N GLY A 31 -31.94 -1.25 0.29
CA GLY A 31 -30.60 -0.71 0.54
C GLY A 31 -29.51 -1.61 -0.06
N ARG A 32 -28.28 -1.08 -0.19
CA ARG A 32 -27.17 -1.81 -0.82
C ARG A 32 -26.82 -3.09 -0.07
N ASP A 33 -26.64 -3.01 1.25
CA ASP A 33 -26.36 -4.15 2.11
C ASP A 33 -27.50 -5.17 2.12
N GLU A 34 -28.75 -4.70 2.10
CA GLU A 34 -29.93 -5.56 2.04
C GLU A 34 -30.06 -6.23 0.67
N ARG A 35 -29.71 -5.54 -0.42
CA ARG A 35 -29.65 -6.13 -1.76
C ARG A 35 -28.51 -7.13 -1.88
N GLU A 36 -27.31 -6.81 -1.41
CA GLU A 36 -26.19 -7.77 -1.41
C GLU A 36 -26.51 -8.99 -0.53
N PHE A 37 -27.07 -8.78 0.67
CA PHE A 37 -27.52 -9.87 1.54
C PHE A 37 -28.67 -10.67 0.91
N SER A 38 -29.66 -10.01 0.30
CA SER A 38 -30.76 -10.66 -0.39
C SER A 38 -30.25 -11.46 -1.59
N ASP A 39 -29.43 -10.86 -2.45
CA ASP A 39 -28.92 -11.48 -3.67
C ASP A 39 -28.03 -12.70 -3.37
N TYR A 40 -27.31 -12.66 -2.24
CA TYR A 40 -26.52 -13.80 -1.74
C TYR A 40 -27.41 -14.86 -1.07
N TYR A 41 -28.13 -14.52 0.00
CA TYR A 41 -28.82 -15.49 0.84
C TYR A 41 -30.17 -15.97 0.28
N SER A 42 -30.86 -15.19 -0.55
CA SER A 42 -32.13 -15.63 -1.18
C SER A 42 -31.93 -16.88 -2.04
N LYS A 43 -30.74 -17.01 -2.65
CA LYS A 43 -30.36 -18.19 -3.44
C LYS A 43 -29.97 -19.38 -2.56
N LEU A 44 -29.42 -19.14 -1.37
CA LEU A 44 -28.96 -20.20 -0.45
C LEU A 44 -30.06 -20.77 0.46
N ILE A 45 -31.05 -19.98 0.87
CA ILE A 45 -32.11 -20.41 1.79
C ILE A 45 -32.86 -21.66 1.29
N PRO A 46 -33.28 -21.76 0.01
CA PRO A 46 -33.91 -22.97 -0.49
C PRO A 46 -33.04 -24.23 -0.33
N TRP A 47 -31.73 -24.10 -0.52
CA TRP A 47 -30.77 -25.20 -0.37
C TRP A 47 -30.54 -25.58 1.10
N HIS A 48 -30.44 -24.61 2.00
CA HIS A 48 -30.42 -24.87 3.45
C HIS A 48 -31.70 -25.55 3.94
N MET A 49 -32.86 -25.15 3.40
CA MET A 49 -34.15 -25.78 3.70
C MET A 49 -34.23 -27.20 3.17
N THR A 50 -33.75 -27.44 1.95
CA THR A 50 -33.64 -28.76 1.33
C THR A 50 -32.76 -29.68 2.17
N ARG A 51 -31.56 -29.21 2.56
CA ARG A 51 -30.67 -29.91 3.48
C ARG A 51 -31.33 -30.21 4.83
N ALA A 52 -32.04 -29.24 5.41
CA ALA A 52 -32.73 -29.45 6.69
C ALA A 52 -33.89 -30.47 6.57
N ARG A 53 -34.62 -30.48 5.46
CA ARG A 53 -35.65 -31.51 5.18
C ARG A 53 -35.04 -32.89 5.05
N ALA A 54 -33.90 -33.00 4.36
CA ALA A 54 -33.14 -34.24 4.26
C ALA A 54 -32.68 -34.75 5.64
N ILE A 55 -32.08 -33.89 6.47
CA ILE A 55 -31.63 -34.26 7.83
C ILE A 55 -32.78 -34.76 8.72
N VAL A 56 -33.96 -34.14 8.62
CA VAL A 56 -35.16 -34.53 9.41
C VAL A 56 -35.90 -35.72 8.79
N GLY A 57 -35.41 -36.29 7.67
CA GLY A 57 -36.02 -37.41 6.98
C GLY A 57 -37.35 -37.09 6.28
N LYS A 58 -37.59 -35.80 5.97
CA LYS A 58 -38.80 -35.31 5.29
C LYS A 58 -38.64 -35.16 3.77
N SER A 59 -37.46 -35.47 3.22
CA SER A 59 -37.23 -35.44 1.78
C SER A 59 -36.31 -36.57 1.35
N GLY A 60 -36.65 -37.24 0.25
CA GLY A 60 -35.87 -38.32 -0.35
C GLY A 60 -34.89 -37.82 -1.41
N ALA A 61 -33.89 -38.62 -1.76
CA ALA A 61 -32.81 -38.19 -2.65
C ALA A 61 -33.28 -37.80 -4.06
N THR A 62 -34.34 -38.43 -4.58
CA THR A 62 -34.98 -38.11 -5.87
C THR A 62 -35.75 -36.79 -5.88
N GLU A 63 -36.02 -36.21 -4.71
CA GLU A 63 -36.73 -34.93 -4.56
C GLU A 63 -35.77 -33.74 -4.50
N ILE A 64 -34.45 -33.98 -4.49
CA ILE A 64 -33.43 -32.93 -4.51
C ILE A 64 -33.20 -32.48 -5.95
N PRO A 65 -33.53 -31.23 -6.32
CA PRO A 65 -33.59 -30.81 -7.72
C PRO A 65 -32.22 -30.76 -8.42
N ILE A 66 -32.16 -31.30 -9.63
CA ILE A 66 -30.97 -31.29 -10.52
C ILE A 66 -31.00 -30.06 -11.45
N GLU A 67 -32.16 -29.77 -12.06
CA GLU A 67 -32.31 -28.70 -13.06
C GLU A 67 -32.11 -27.30 -12.46
N ALA A 68 -32.69 -27.04 -11.27
CA ALA A 68 -32.51 -25.78 -10.55
C ALA A 68 -31.04 -25.50 -10.17
N PHE A 69 -30.24 -26.55 -9.96
CA PHE A 69 -28.80 -26.45 -9.73
C PHE A 69 -28.04 -26.12 -11.01
N GLN A 70 -28.34 -26.84 -12.11
CA GLN A 70 -27.68 -26.63 -13.40
C GLN A 70 -27.96 -25.25 -14.02
N GLU A 71 -29.15 -24.70 -13.82
CA GLU A 71 -29.54 -23.38 -14.31
C GLU A 71 -28.85 -22.25 -13.52
N GLN A 72 -28.72 -22.39 -12.19
CA GLN A 72 -28.00 -21.43 -11.34
C GLN A 72 -26.48 -21.47 -11.54
N TYR A 73 -25.92 -22.65 -11.86
CA TYR A 73 -24.48 -22.84 -12.06
C TYR A 73 -23.95 -22.29 -13.40
N LYS A 74 -24.79 -22.16 -14.43
CA LYS A 74 -24.41 -21.68 -15.77
C LYS A 74 -24.34 -20.14 -15.91
N GLY A 75 -24.62 -19.38 -14.85
CA GLY A 75 -24.53 -17.91 -14.87
C GLY A 75 -23.08 -17.42 -14.95
N VAL A 76 -22.68 -16.89 -16.11
CA VAL A 76 -21.31 -16.41 -16.38
C VAL A 76 -21.07 -15.08 -15.64
N GLY A 77 -20.33 -15.12 -14.53
CA GLY A 77 -19.85 -13.92 -13.81
C GLY A 77 -18.99 -14.24 -12.58
N PRO A 78 -17.94 -13.43 -12.26
CA PRO A 78 -17.06 -13.65 -11.08
C PRO A 78 -17.79 -13.67 -9.73
N ALA A 79 -18.83 -12.85 -9.57
CA ALA A 79 -19.66 -12.79 -8.36
C ALA A 79 -20.52 -14.06 -8.15
N CYS A 80 -20.61 -14.95 -9.14
CA CYS A 80 -21.34 -16.21 -9.04
C CYS A 80 -20.47 -17.37 -8.53
N TYR A 81 -19.14 -17.25 -8.47
CA TYR A 81 -18.26 -18.35 -8.07
C TYR A 81 -18.42 -18.78 -6.60
N SER A 82 -18.54 -17.85 -5.65
CA SER A 82 -18.74 -18.17 -4.23
C SER A 82 -20.10 -18.80 -3.95
N ASN A 83 -21.17 -18.20 -4.49
CA ASN A 83 -22.54 -18.71 -4.39
C ASN A 83 -22.68 -20.12 -4.97
N ASN A 84 -22.10 -20.38 -6.14
CA ASN A 84 -22.18 -21.67 -6.80
C ASN A 84 -21.47 -22.78 -5.99
N ARG A 85 -20.37 -22.44 -5.30
CA ARG A 85 -19.64 -23.34 -4.40
C ARG A 85 -20.46 -23.72 -3.17
N ASP A 86 -21.09 -22.74 -2.51
CA ASP A 86 -21.91 -22.98 -1.31
C ASP A 86 -23.20 -23.76 -1.63
N ILE A 87 -23.85 -23.42 -2.75
CA ILE A 87 -25.02 -24.14 -3.25
C ILE A 87 -24.68 -25.61 -3.54
N ALA A 88 -23.55 -25.86 -4.21
CA ALA A 88 -23.06 -27.20 -4.48
C ALA A 88 -22.82 -28.00 -3.19
N LEU A 89 -22.19 -27.38 -2.19
CA LEU A 89 -21.97 -28.02 -0.89
C LEU A 89 -23.28 -28.39 -0.19
N LEU A 90 -24.23 -27.45 -0.13
CA LEU A 90 -25.52 -27.69 0.52
C LEU A 90 -26.34 -28.78 -0.18
N ARG A 91 -26.28 -28.83 -1.51
CA ARG A 91 -26.89 -29.91 -2.30
C ARG A 91 -26.25 -31.26 -1.98
N MET A 92 -24.92 -31.34 -1.93
CA MET A 92 -24.22 -32.58 -1.60
C MET A 92 -24.56 -33.06 -0.19
N GLU A 93 -24.52 -32.17 0.79
CA GLU A 93 -24.91 -32.52 2.15
C GLU A 93 -26.38 -32.96 2.22
N ALA A 94 -27.29 -32.30 1.49
CA ALA A 94 -28.68 -32.71 1.41
C ALA A 94 -28.83 -34.13 0.82
N LEU A 95 -28.13 -34.43 -0.28
CA LEU A 95 -28.13 -35.76 -0.91
C LEU A 95 -27.60 -36.83 0.04
N LEU A 96 -26.48 -36.53 0.71
CA LEU A 96 -25.92 -37.41 1.71
C LEU A 96 -26.93 -37.68 2.83
N TRP A 97 -27.63 -36.67 3.35
CA TRP A 97 -28.63 -36.87 4.41
C TRP A 97 -29.92 -37.54 3.94
N ALA A 98 -30.35 -37.33 2.71
CA ALA A 98 -31.60 -37.86 2.15
C ALA A 98 -31.49 -39.32 1.67
N ASP A 99 -30.29 -39.79 1.29
CA ASP A 99 -30.08 -41.11 0.72
C ASP A 99 -29.68 -42.16 1.79
N GLY A 100 -30.47 -43.24 1.85
CA GLY A 100 -30.21 -44.45 2.62
C GLY A 100 -29.88 -45.68 1.76
N THR A 101 -29.94 -45.59 0.42
CA THR A 101 -29.68 -46.71 -0.51
C THR A 101 -29.29 -46.25 -1.93
N ASN A 102 -28.08 -46.61 -2.38
CA ASN A 102 -27.50 -46.75 -3.75
C ASN A 102 -27.85 -45.77 -4.91
N GLY A 103 -28.84 -44.89 -4.83
CA GLY A 103 -29.37 -44.15 -5.98
C GLY A 103 -28.53 -42.95 -6.40
N CYS A 104 -27.88 -42.25 -5.46
CA CYS A 104 -27.19 -40.99 -5.73
C CYS A 104 -25.66 -41.07 -5.72
N ALA A 105 -25.09 -42.27 -5.51
CA ALA A 105 -23.64 -42.48 -5.48
C ALA A 105 -22.97 -42.06 -6.81
N ALA A 106 -23.52 -42.51 -7.94
CA ALA A 106 -23.01 -42.18 -9.27
C ALA A 106 -23.07 -40.67 -9.56
N ASP A 107 -24.16 -40.00 -9.18
CA ASP A 107 -24.32 -38.55 -9.36
C ASP A 107 -23.31 -37.74 -8.54
N LEU A 108 -23.03 -38.17 -7.30
CA LEU A 108 -22.03 -37.53 -6.44
C LEU A 108 -20.60 -37.77 -6.96
N GLU A 109 -20.32 -38.98 -7.46
CA GLU A 109 -19.02 -39.34 -8.04
C GLU A 109 -18.73 -38.63 -9.36
N ASP A 110 -19.66 -38.62 -10.31
CA ASP A 110 -19.49 -37.92 -11.59
C ASP A 110 -19.32 -36.42 -11.39
N TRP A 111 -20.02 -35.87 -10.41
CA TRP A 111 -19.89 -34.46 -10.07
C TRP A 111 -18.52 -34.12 -9.49
N ALA A 112 -18.01 -34.90 -8.53
CA ALA A 112 -16.69 -34.66 -7.93
C ALA A 112 -15.51 -34.93 -8.89
N LYS A 113 -15.75 -35.69 -9.97
CA LYS A 113 -14.81 -35.82 -11.10
C LYS A 113 -14.79 -34.58 -12.00
N THR A 114 -15.81 -33.73 -11.95
CA THR A 114 -15.85 -32.50 -12.73
C THR A 114 -14.89 -31.49 -12.10
N GLU A 115 -13.73 -31.24 -12.73
CA GLU A 115 -12.58 -30.46 -12.20
C GLU A 115 -12.85 -28.96 -11.90
N GLN A 116 -14.10 -28.51 -11.91
CA GLN A 116 -14.44 -27.09 -11.91
C GLN A 116 -14.54 -26.43 -10.51
N LEU A 117 -14.39 -27.18 -9.41
CA LEU A 117 -14.59 -26.66 -8.06
C LEU A 117 -13.46 -27.02 -7.10
N ALA A 118 -12.67 -26.03 -6.69
CA ALA A 118 -11.74 -26.13 -5.59
C ALA A 118 -12.49 -25.90 -4.26
N PHE A 119 -12.54 -26.89 -3.36
CA PHE A 119 -13.05 -26.74 -1.98
C PHE A 119 -11.89 -26.71 -0.97
N PRO A 120 -12.04 -26.05 0.20
CA PRO A 120 -11.05 -26.11 1.26
C PRO A 120 -10.97 -27.52 1.85
N CYS A 121 -9.82 -27.91 2.42
CA CYS A 121 -9.62 -29.21 3.07
C CYS A 121 -10.77 -29.58 4.03
N ALA A 122 -11.19 -28.65 4.89
CA ALA A 122 -12.23 -28.87 5.88
C ALA A 122 -13.57 -29.32 5.25
N THR A 123 -13.90 -28.80 4.07
CA THR A 123 -15.13 -29.15 3.35
C THR A 123 -15.07 -30.57 2.78
N TRP A 124 -13.96 -30.93 2.12
CA TRP A 124 -13.75 -32.30 1.63
C TRP A 124 -13.74 -33.32 2.76
N THR A 125 -13.11 -32.98 3.88
CA THR A 125 -13.09 -33.81 5.10
C THR A 125 -14.48 -33.99 5.70
N SER A 126 -15.31 -32.93 5.70
CA SER A 126 -16.71 -33.01 6.14
C SER A 126 -17.54 -33.95 5.26
N LEU A 127 -17.41 -33.85 3.94
CA LEU A 127 -18.10 -34.73 2.99
C LEU A 127 -17.67 -36.19 3.16
N ALA A 128 -16.36 -36.43 3.29
CA ALA A 128 -15.81 -37.76 3.57
C ALA A 128 -16.41 -38.36 4.86
N ARG A 129 -16.50 -37.56 5.93
CA ARG A 129 -17.08 -37.97 7.22
C ARG A 129 -18.58 -38.32 7.10
N LEU A 130 -19.34 -37.53 6.36
CA LEU A 130 -20.77 -37.78 6.16
C LEU A 130 -21.00 -39.04 5.32
N ALA A 131 -20.17 -39.29 4.31
CA ALA A 131 -20.27 -40.44 3.42
C ALA A 131 -19.75 -41.74 4.06
N SER A 132 -18.72 -41.69 4.91
CA SER A 132 -18.06 -42.87 5.50
C SER A 132 -18.96 -43.74 6.37
N SER A 133 -20.05 -43.18 6.89
CA SER A 133 -21.05 -43.91 7.67
C SER A 133 -21.95 -44.83 6.82
N ARG A 134 -21.83 -44.83 5.49
CA ARG A 134 -22.69 -45.56 4.55
C ARG A 134 -21.87 -46.43 3.60
N SER A 135 -22.12 -47.75 3.61
CA SER A 135 -21.40 -48.71 2.76
C SER A 135 -21.60 -48.52 1.25
N ALA A 136 -22.69 -47.86 0.84
CA ALA A 136 -22.96 -47.54 -0.57
C ALA A 136 -22.13 -46.37 -1.13
N LEU A 137 -21.46 -45.60 -0.26
CA LEU A 137 -20.75 -44.37 -0.62
C LEU A 137 -19.25 -44.45 -0.32
N THR A 138 -18.71 -45.66 -0.16
CA THR A 138 -17.31 -45.88 0.19
C THR A 138 -16.36 -45.24 -0.82
N GLU A 139 -16.59 -45.43 -2.12
CA GLU A 139 -15.76 -44.82 -3.19
C GLU A 139 -15.82 -43.29 -3.15
N PHE A 140 -17.02 -42.71 -3.03
CA PHE A 140 -17.18 -41.26 -2.89
C PHE A 140 -16.45 -40.69 -1.66
N ALA A 141 -16.53 -41.38 -0.51
CA ALA A 141 -15.86 -40.97 0.72
C ALA A 141 -14.33 -41.02 0.58
N LEU A 142 -13.78 -42.05 -0.05
CA LEU A 142 -12.35 -42.19 -0.33
C LEU A 142 -11.85 -41.11 -1.30
N MET A 143 -12.61 -40.83 -2.35
CA MET A 143 -12.30 -39.74 -3.29
C MET A 143 -12.31 -38.38 -2.58
N CYS A 144 -13.29 -38.11 -1.71
CA CYS A 144 -13.31 -36.87 -0.90
C CYS A 144 -12.10 -36.78 0.03
N ALA A 145 -11.68 -37.88 0.66
CA ALA A 145 -10.46 -37.93 1.47
C ALA A 145 -9.19 -37.70 0.63
N GLY A 146 -9.14 -38.23 -0.60
CA GLY A 146 -8.08 -37.95 -1.57
C GLY A 146 -8.02 -36.47 -1.96
N ARG A 147 -9.16 -35.84 -2.25
CA ARG A 147 -9.25 -34.41 -2.54
C ARG A 147 -8.91 -33.54 -1.33
N ALA A 148 -9.30 -33.96 -0.13
CA ALA A 148 -8.90 -33.30 1.11
C ALA A 148 -7.37 -33.33 1.27
N ARG A 149 -6.76 -34.49 1.02
CA ARG A 149 -5.30 -34.67 1.01
C ARG A 149 -4.60 -33.75 0.01
N GLU A 150 -5.12 -33.69 -1.23
CA GLU A 150 -4.61 -32.80 -2.27
C GLU A 150 -4.70 -31.34 -1.82
N ALA A 151 -5.83 -30.93 -1.25
CA ALA A 151 -6.03 -29.58 -0.71
C ALA A 151 -5.04 -29.27 0.43
N THR A 152 -4.95 -30.14 1.43
CA THR A 152 -4.00 -30.00 2.56
C THR A 152 -2.54 -29.96 2.08
N ALA A 153 -2.17 -30.79 1.11
CA ALA A 153 -0.80 -30.80 0.55
C ALA A 153 -0.50 -29.54 -0.28
N SER A 154 -1.52 -28.98 -0.95
CA SER A 154 -1.41 -27.77 -1.76
C SER A 154 -1.37 -26.49 -0.92
N GLU A 155 -2.02 -26.47 0.24
CA GLU A 155 -2.02 -25.34 1.17
C GLU A 155 -0.72 -25.32 2.00
N ARG A 156 -0.20 -24.12 2.24
CA ARG A 156 0.92 -23.91 3.17
C ARG A 156 0.36 -23.45 4.49
N GLN A 157 0.37 -24.34 5.47
CA GLN A 157 -0.07 -24.07 6.82
C GLN A 157 0.99 -24.63 7.79
N ASP A 158 0.96 -24.18 9.04
CA ASP A 158 1.82 -24.72 10.09
C ASP A 158 1.75 -26.26 10.13
N ALA A 159 2.86 -26.89 10.48
CA ALA A 159 2.98 -28.33 10.64
C ALA A 159 1.89 -28.93 11.55
N ASP A 160 1.54 -28.23 12.63
CA ASP A 160 0.52 -28.65 13.59
C ASP A 160 -0.87 -28.65 12.94
N GLN A 161 -1.22 -27.59 12.21
CA GLN A 161 -2.50 -27.52 11.51
C GLN A 161 -2.59 -28.55 10.39
N THR A 162 -1.49 -28.78 9.66
CA THR A 162 -1.41 -29.82 8.62
C THR A 162 -1.59 -31.22 9.22
N ALA A 163 -0.96 -31.47 10.38
CA ALA A 163 -1.13 -32.72 11.11
C ALA A 163 -2.56 -32.90 11.62
N ASP A 164 -3.18 -31.84 12.15
CA ASP A 164 -4.57 -31.84 12.57
C ASP A 164 -5.54 -32.11 11.42
N ASP A 165 -5.28 -31.54 10.24
CA ASP A 165 -6.05 -31.78 9.02
C ASP A 165 -5.95 -33.25 8.58
N PHE A 166 -4.74 -33.82 8.50
CA PHE A 166 -4.56 -35.24 8.19
C PHE A 166 -5.18 -36.14 9.27
N MET A 167 -5.11 -35.77 10.55
CA MET A 167 -5.83 -36.44 11.63
C MET A 167 -7.34 -36.35 11.46
N ALA A 168 -7.86 -35.22 11.00
CA ALA A 168 -9.29 -35.02 10.74
C ALA A 168 -9.76 -35.89 9.56
N ILE A 169 -8.94 -36.02 8.50
CA ILE A 169 -9.17 -36.93 7.38
C ILE A 169 -9.16 -38.39 7.88
N ALA A 170 -8.14 -38.80 8.63
CA ALA A 170 -8.04 -40.13 9.22
C ALA A 170 -9.27 -40.48 10.06
N ARG A 171 -9.73 -39.54 10.92
CA ARG A 171 -10.95 -39.70 11.72
C ARG A 171 -12.21 -39.79 10.85
N ALA A 172 -12.28 -39.04 9.75
CA ALA A 172 -13.43 -39.02 8.86
C ALA A 172 -13.65 -40.37 8.17
N ILE A 173 -12.59 -41.05 7.74
CA ILE A 173 -12.68 -42.33 7.01
C ILE A 173 -12.48 -43.57 7.88
N LEU A 174 -12.15 -43.42 9.17
CA LEU A 174 -11.99 -44.53 10.11
C LEU A 174 -13.13 -45.57 10.08
N PRO A 175 -14.42 -45.21 9.90
CA PRO A 175 -15.51 -46.18 9.77
C PRO A 175 -15.38 -47.13 8.56
N LEU A 176 -14.66 -46.73 7.51
CA LEU A 176 -14.48 -47.53 6.28
C LEU A 176 -13.38 -48.57 6.42
N GLY A 177 -12.38 -48.32 7.26
CA GLY A 177 -11.32 -49.29 7.54
C GLY A 177 -10.09 -48.67 8.22
N PRO A 178 -9.44 -49.40 9.14
CA PRO A 178 -8.28 -48.90 9.87
C PRO A 178 -7.02 -48.80 9.01
N THR A 179 -6.93 -49.55 7.90
CA THR A 179 -5.76 -49.55 7.03
C THR A 179 -5.58 -48.22 6.32
N GLU A 180 -6.63 -47.71 5.69
CA GLU A 180 -6.59 -46.43 4.97
C GLU A 180 -6.46 -45.25 5.95
N ALA A 181 -7.27 -45.24 7.01
CA ALA A 181 -7.16 -44.24 8.07
C ALA A 181 -5.77 -44.21 8.72
N GLY A 182 -5.12 -45.38 8.83
CA GLY A 182 -3.76 -45.52 9.33
C GLY A 182 -2.71 -44.83 8.45
N TYR A 183 -2.91 -44.77 7.13
CA TYR A 183 -2.01 -44.06 6.21
C TYR A 183 -2.06 -42.54 6.44
N TYR A 184 -3.27 -41.97 6.53
CA TYR A 184 -3.44 -40.55 6.86
C TYR A 184 -2.95 -40.19 8.26
N LEU A 185 -3.12 -41.10 9.24
CA LEU A 185 -2.55 -40.91 10.57
C LEU A 185 -1.02 -40.92 10.53
N GLN A 186 -0.41 -41.78 9.71
CA GLN A 186 1.03 -41.77 9.51
C GLN A 186 1.49 -40.47 8.83
N GLU A 187 0.78 -39.98 7.81
CA GLU A 187 1.07 -38.67 7.21
C GLU A 187 0.97 -37.54 8.24
N ALA A 188 -0.02 -37.57 9.14
CA ALA A 188 -0.09 -36.62 10.24
C ALA A 188 1.16 -36.70 11.13
N LEU A 189 1.56 -37.91 11.55
CA LEU A 189 2.74 -38.12 12.40
C LEU A 189 4.05 -37.69 11.72
N ASP A 190 4.18 -37.87 10.41
CA ASP A 190 5.33 -37.42 9.62
C ASP A 190 5.41 -35.87 9.55
N HIS A 191 4.29 -35.19 9.81
CA HIS A 191 4.20 -33.73 9.87
C HIS A 191 4.40 -33.14 11.28
N VAL A 192 4.08 -33.88 12.36
CA VAL A 192 4.26 -33.45 13.78
C VAL A 192 5.72 -33.10 14.16
N GLY A 193 6.70 -33.42 13.30
CA GLY A 193 8.12 -33.05 13.47
C GLY A 193 8.59 -31.86 12.63
N ARG A 194 7.70 -31.18 11.90
CA ARG A 194 8.02 -30.00 11.08
C ARG A 194 7.81 -28.72 11.90
N LEU A 195 8.34 -27.59 11.43
CA LEU A 195 8.33 -26.30 12.14
C LEU A 195 6.92 -25.94 12.65
N GLY A 196 6.74 -25.92 13.98
CA GLY A 196 5.56 -25.42 14.69
C GLY A 196 5.90 -24.13 15.48
N ASP A 197 5.69 -24.10 16.79
CA ASP A 197 5.94 -22.93 17.68
C ASP A 197 7.37 -22.34 17.67
N GLU A 198 8.34 -23.02 17.04
CA GLU A 198 9.75 -22.61 16.98
C GLU A 198 10.09 -21.66 15.82
N ILE A 199 9.14 -21.32 14.94
CA ILE A 199 9.36 -20.47 13.75
C ILE A 199 10.06 -19.14 14.09
N HIS A 200 9.56 -18.42 15.10
CA HIS A 200 10.10 -17.11 15.49
C HIS A 200 11.52 -17.20 16.08
N PRO A 201 11.81 -18.08 17.06
CA PRO A 201 13.18 -18.33 17.52
C PRO A 201 14.14 -18.77 16.40
N HIS A 202 13.67 -19.61 15.47
CA HIS A 202 14.49 -20.09 14.36
C HIS A 202 14.90 -18.92 13.45
N LEU A 203 13.92 -18.11 13.03
CA LEU A 203 14.17 -16.91 12.22
C LEU A 203 15.14 -15.97 12.93
N ASP A 204 14.88 -15.65 14.19
CA ASP A 204 15.72 -14.75 14.99
C ASP A 204 17.18 -15.21 15.04
N THR A 205 17.43 -16.52 15.17
CA THR A 205 18.78 -17.08 15.14
C THR A 205 19.44 -16.98 13.78
N LEU A 206 18.73 -17.30 12.69
CA LEU A 206 19.27 -17.12 11.33
C LEU A 206 19.67 -15.66 11.07
N LEU A 207 18.79 -14.72 11.44
CA LEU A 207 19.03 -13.29 11.28
C LEU A 207 20.21 -12.81 12.12
N THR A 208 20.30 -13.24 13.39
CA THR A 208 21.43 -12.90 14.26
C THR A 208 22.76 -13.42 13.71
N LEU A 209 22.79 -14.68 13.25
CA LEU A 209 23.99 -15.28 12.65
C LEU A 209 24.40 -14.53 11.38
N ALA A 210 23.44 -14.17 10.52
CA ALA A 210 23.68 -13.37 9.33
C ALA A 210 24.22 -11.97 9.67
N GLU A 211 23.66 -11.30 10.68
CA GLU A 211 24.10 -10.00 11.16
C GLU A 211 25.55 -10.04 11.68
N CYS A 212 25.93 -11.12 12.37
CA CYS A 212 27.27 -11.33 12.92
C CYS A 212 28.29 -11.80 11.86
N ALA A 213 27.86 -12.58 10.87
CA ALA A 213 28.71 -13.06 9.77
C ALA A 213 28.98 -11.97 8.72
N GLY A 214 28.01 -11.08 8.51
CA GLY A 214 27.95 -10.17 7.38
C GLY A 214 28.91 -8.98 7.43
N THR A 215 29.64 -8.73 6.34
CA THR A 215 30.31 -7.45 6.04
C THR A 215 29.73 -6.74 4.83
N GLY A 216 28.64 -7.27 4.28
CA GLY A 216 27.90 -6.81 3.11
C GLY A 216 28.31 -7.45 1.79
N ARG A 217 29.34 -8.30 1.77
CA ARG A 217 29.81 -9.10 0.62
C ARG A 217 30.40 -10.44 1.10
N SER A 218 29.87 -10.95 2.19
CA SER A 218 30.34 -12.20 2.81
C SER A 218 29.98 -13.40 1.94
N SER A 219 28.72 -13.49 1.51
CA SER A 219 28.30 -14.55 0.58
C SER A 219 26.92 -14.31 -0.02
N ALA A 220 26.83 -14.31 -1.36
CA ALA A 220 25.57 -14.20 -2.09
C ALA A 220 24.68 -15.46 -2.01
N PRO A 221 25.22 -16.70 -2.13
CA PRO A 221 24.41 -17.91 -1.96
C PRO A 221 23.71 -17.97 -0.59
N GLU A 222 24.39 -17.72 0.52
CA GLU A 222 23.80 -17.72 1.86
C GLU A 222 22.80 -16.58 2.05
N ALA A 223 23.03 -15.41 1.43
CA ALA A 223 22.06 -14.32 1.42
C ALA A 223 20.75 -14.73 0.72
N TYR A 224 20.85 -15.40 -0.43
CA TYR A 224 19.70 -15.95 -1.14
C TYR A 224 18.99 -17.05 -0.34
N ARG A 225 19.75 -18.01 0.21
CA ARG A 225 19.21 -19.11 1.03
C ARG A 225 18.48 -18.58 2.27
N LEU A 226 19.01 -17.53 2.90
CA LEU A 226 18.34 -16.84 4.01
C LEU A 226 17.04 -16.16 3.57
N ALA A 227 17.04 -15.47 2.43
CA ALA A 227 15.84 -14.85 1.86
C ALA A 227 14.74 -15.89 1.59
N ARG A 228 15.11 -17.01 0.95
CA ARG A 228 14.20 -18.15 0.67
C ARG A 228 13.68 -18.80 1.95
N ALA A 229 14.53 -18.97 2.96
CA ALA A 229 14.12 -19.49 4.27
C ALA A 229 13.14 -18.55 4.98
N ALA A 230 13.35 -17.24 4.90
CA ALA A 230 12.44 -16.25 5.46
C ALA A 230 11.06 -16.28 4.77
N GLU A 231 11.01 -16.44 3.44
CA GLU A 231 9.74 -16.61 2.70
C GLU A 231 8.95 -17.83 3.19
N LEU A 232 9.62 -18.95 3.43
CA LEU A 232 8.98 -20.15 3.99
C LEU A 232 8.41 -19.89 5.39
N LEU A 233 9.19 -19.29 6.27
CA LEU A 233 8.79 -19.00 7.64
C LEU A 233 7.62 -18.00 7.68
N HIS A 234 7.62 -17.02 6.78
CA HIS A 234 6.50 -16.09 6.58
C HIS A 234 5.23 -16.81 6.10
N ALA A 235 5.36 -17.75 5.15
CA ALA A 235 4.21 -18.52 4.68
C ALA A 235 3.58 -19.40 5.77
N TYR A 236 4.34 -19.81 6.79
CA TYR A 236 3.79 -20.49 7.96
C TYR A 236 3.16 -19.54 8.97
N ASN A 237 3.77 -18.38 9.21
CA ASN A 237 3.26 -17.38 10.14
C ASN A 237 3.66 -15.96 9.70
N ASP A 238 2.69 -15.22 9.18
CA ASP A 238 2.84 -13.82 8.75
C ASP A 238 2.62 -12.82 9.89
N HIS A 239 2.15 -13.26 11.06
CA HIS A 239 1.78 -12.38 12.15
C HIS A 239 3.00 -11.63 12.71
N LYS A 240 3.04 -10.31 12.46
CA LYS A 240 4.13 -9.41 12.86
C LYS A 240 5.51 -9.87 12.36
N PHE A 241 5.55 -10.43 11.14
CA PHE A 241 6.78 -10.91 10.55
C PHE A 241 7.79 -9.76 10.32
N PRO A 242 9.07 -9.92 10.70
CA PRO A 242 10.03 -8.81 10.75
C PRO A 242 10.75 -8.59 9.40
N TRP A 243 10.02 -8.27 8.33
CA TRP A 243 10.58 -8.07 6.99
C TRP A 243 11.74 -7.05 6.92
N GLU A 244 11.68 -5.98 7.72
CA GLU A 244 12.76 -4.98 7.82
C GLU A 244 14.08 -5.62 8.30
N ARG A 245 14.01 -6.48 9.32
CA ARG A 245 15.19 -7.16 9.86
C ARG A 245 15.68 -8.26 8.91
N VAL A 246 14.77 -8.98 8.26
CA VAL A 246 15.13 -9.95 7.21
C VAL A 246 15.93 -9.26 6.12
N THR A 247 15.40 -8.16 5.58
CA THR A 247 16.02 -7.39 4.50
C THR A 247 17.41 -6.89 4.91
N THR A 248 17.53 -6.29 6.10
CA THR A 248 18.82 -5.77 6.57
C THR A 248 19.83 -6.88 6.90
N SER A 249 19.38 -8.06 7.35
CA SER A 249 20.25 -9.22 7.59
C SER A 249 20.77 -9.85 6.30
N VAL A 250 19.90 -10.01 5.29
CA VAL A 250 20.29 -10.45 3.94
C VAL A 250 21.33 -9.49 3.36
N ALA A 251 21.10 -8.18 3.48
CA ALA A 251 22.02 -7.17 2.97
C ALA A 251 23.35 -7.10 3.73
N ARG A 252 23.38 -7.49 5.02
CA ARG A 252 24.63 -7.68 5.76
C ARG A 252 25.43 -8.87 5.23
N LEU A 253 24.79 -9.93 4.75
CA LEU A 253 25.51 -10.99 4.04
C LEU A 253 25.98 -10.51 2.68
N ASP A 254 25.06 -10.02 1.85
CA ASP A 254 25.35 -9.46 0.53
C ASP A 254 24.33 -8.38 0.12
N LEU A 255 24.79 -7.14 -0.02
CA LEU A 255 23.92 -5.99 -0.34
C LEU A 255 23.27 -6.12 -1.74
N PRO A 256 24.02 -6.47 -2.81
CA PRO A 256 23.41 -6.78 -4.11
C PRO A 256 22.30 -7.84 -4.03
N SER A 257 22.52 -8.93 -3.30
CA SER A 257 21.51 -9.98 -3.09
C SER A 257 20.24 -9.44 -2.46
N ALA A 258 20.32 -8.49 -1.52
CA ALA A 258 19.13 -7.90 -0.92
C ALA A 258 18.28 -7.11 -1.92
N PHE A 259 18.89 -6.31 -2.80
CA PHE A 259 18.16 -5.62 -3.87
C PHE A 259 17.46 -6.59 -4.82
N THR A 260 18.15 -7.70 -5.17
CA THR A 260 17.54 -8.74 -6.00
C THR A 260 16.39 -9.46 -5.29
N ALA A 261 16.53 -9.75 -4.00
CA ALA A 261 15.50 -10.41 -3.21
C ALA A 261 14.24 -9.55 -3.07
N ILE A 262 14.39 -8.25 -2.77
CA ILE A 262 13.26 -7.32 -2.72
C ILE A 262 12.51 -7.26 -4.06
N ALA A 263 13.25 -7.14 -5.17
CA ALA A 263 12.61 -7.09 -6.49
C ALA A 263 11.80 -8.37 -6.78
N ARG A 264 12.34 -9.54 -6.42
CA ARG A 264 11.66 -10.84 -6.59
C ARG A 264 10.47 -11.02 -5.65
N TRP A 265 10.58 -10.56 -4.40
CA TRP A 265 9.46 -10.55 -3.44
C TRP A 265 8.33 -9.67 -3.92
N ASP A 266 8.64 -8.47 -4.42
CA ASP A 266 7.64 -7.59 -5.02
C ASP A 266 7.03 -8.25 -6.27
N ASP A 267 7.84 -8.77 -7.20
CA ASP A 267 7.36 -9.39 -8.44
C ASP A 267 6.39 -10.58 -8.19
N ARG A 268 6.64 -11.39 -7.15
CA ARG A 268 5.76 -12.49 -6.72
C ARG A 268 4.59 -12.05 -5.82
N GLY A 269 4.59 -10.83 -5.32
CA GLY A 269 3.61 -10.34 -4.34
C GLY A 269 3.79 -10.88 -2.92
N VAL A 270 5.00 -11.31 -2.56
CA VAL A 270 5.34 -11.78 -1.20
C VAL A 270 5.31 -10.62 -0.21
N GLU A 271 6.03 -9.54 -0.50
CA GLU A 271 6.06 -8.31 0.29
C GLU A 271 6.25 -7.11 -0.65
N ALA A 272 5.62 -5.99 -0.33
CA ALA A 272 5.69 -4.79 -1.15
C ALA A 272 7.03 -4.06 -0.98
N VAL A 273 7.53 -3.51 -2.08
CA VAL A 273 8.82 -2.82 -2.12
C VAL A 273 8.94 -1.68 -1.10
N HIS A 274 7.85 -0.94 -0.82
CA HIS A 274 7.88 0.24 0.05
C HIS A 274 8.22 -0.07 1.52
N TRP A 275 7.92 -1.28 2.00
CA TRP A 275 8.28 -1.71 3.37
C TRP A 275 9.74 -2.15 3.48
N THR A 276 10.27 -2.76 2.42
CA THR A 276 11.60 -3.37 2.46
C THR A 276 12.69 -2.36 2.07
N ILE A 277 12.44 -1.51 1.07
CA ILE A 277 13.41 -0.50 0.63
C ILE A 277 13.66 0.58 1.69
N SER A 278 12.63 0.95 2.46
CA SER A 278 12.72 1.99 3.49
C SER A 278 13.59 1.59 4.69
N SER A 279 13.84 0.28 4.87
CA SER A 279 14.81 -0.24 5.84
C SER A 279 16.19 -0.52 5.21
N LEU A 280 16.23 -1.02 3.97
CA LEU A 280 17.46 -1.35 3.26
C LEU A 280 18.33 -0.12 2.98
N ALA A 281 17.74 0.91 2.38
CA ALA A 281 18.49 2.06 1.86
C ALA A 281 19.16 2.90 2.98
N PRO A 282 18.49 3.24 4.10
CA PRO A 282 19.15 3.90 5.23
C PRO A 282 20.32 3.10 5.79
N MET A 283 20.16 1.78 5.94
CA MET A 283 21.23 0.91 6.42
C MET A 283 22.41 0.87 5.44
N ALA A 284 22.16 0.74 4.13
CA ALA A 284 23.20 0.76 3.11
C ALA A 284 24.00 2.09 3.10
N MET A 285 23.31 3.21 3.36
CA MET A 285 23.95 4.52 3.52
C MET A 285 24.80 4.59 4.80
N GLN A 286 24.29 4.08 5.92
CA GLN A 286 25.05 4.03 7.18
C GLN A 286 26.34 3.21 7.07
N PHE A 287 26.37 2.19 6.21
CA PHE A 287 27.58 1.44 5.88
C PHE A 287 28.47 2.07 4.80
N GLY A 288 28.10 3.25 4.28
CA GLY A 288 28.87 3.97 3.26
C GLY A 288 28.83 3.31 1.88
N ARG A 289 27.83 2.47 1.61
CA ARG A 289 27.67 1.73 0.34
C ARG A 289 26.56 2.27 -0.56
N LEU A 290 25.75 3.18 -0.03
CA LEU A 290 24.76 3.97 -0.77
C LEU A 290 25.05 5.46 -0.54
N SER A 291 25.03 6.26 -1.61
CA SER A 291 25.17 7.72 -1.47
C SER A 291 23.89 8.34 -0.90
N PRO A 292 23.97 9.49 -0.20
CA PRO A 292 22.80 10.25 0.22
C PRO A 292 21.86 10.59 -0.94
N GLU A 293 22.41 10.96 -2.11
CA GLU A 293 21.59 11.26 -3.29
C GLU A 293 20.82 10.03 -3.82
N ALA A 294 21.42 8.84 -3.78
CA ALA A 294 20.74 7.62 -4.20
C ALA A 294 19.62 7.24 -3.21
N LEU A 295 19.83 7.44 -1.90
CA LEU A 295 18.78 7.26 -0.91
C LEU A 295 17.60 8.21 -1.14
N ILE A 296 17.85 9.50 -1.37
CA ILE A 296 16.78 10.48 -1.65
C ILE A 296 16.01 10.13 -2.93
N ALA A 297 16.71 9.58 -3.94
CA ALA A 297 16.03 9.08 -5.13
C ALA A 297 15.13 7.87 -4.81
N LEU A 298 15.59 6.91 -4.01
CA LEU A 298 14.84 5.74 -3.58
C LEU A 298 13.69 6.07 -2.61
N HIS A 299 13.69 7.25 -1.97
CA HIS A 299 12.57 7.73 -1.15
C HIS A 299 11.26 7.83 -1.96
N ALA A 300 11.33 7.90 -3.30
CA ALA A 300 10.17 7.86 -4.19
C ALA A 300 9.30 6.60 -4.01
N PHE A 301 9.84 5.51 -3.46
CA PHE A 301 9.09 4.28 -3.21
C PHE A 301 8.15 4.36 -2.01
N GLY A 302 8.15 5.45 -1.23
CA GLY A 302 7.28 5.60 -0.07
C GLY A 302 7.69 4.69 1.10
N GLY A 303 6.81 4.52 2.08
CA GLY A 303 7.05 3.71 3.28
C GLY A 303 7.60 4.51 4.47
N TYR A 304 7.98 3.80 5.54
CA TYR A 304 8.46 4.41 6.77
C TYR A 304 9.99 4.49 6.79
N TRP A 305 10.53 5.70 6.65
CA TRP A 305 11.97 6.01 6.64
C TRP A 305 12.48 6.52 7.99
N GLY A 306 11.68 6.39 9.05
CA GLY A 306 11.92 7.04 10.34
C GLY A 306 13.00 6.36 11.17
N SER A 307 14.26 6.75 10.94
CA SER A 307 15.37 6.45 11.85
C SER A 307 15.88 7.74 12.49
N LYS A 308 16.22 7.68 13.79
CA LYS A 308 16.77 8.82 14.53
C LYS A 308 18.00 9.36 13.78
N ASP A 309 18.04 10.67 13.60
CA ASP A 309 19.12 11.39 12.90
C ASP A 309 19.23 11.13 11.37
N LEU A 310 18.27 10.48 10.70
CA LEU A 310 18.36 10.21 9.26
C LEU A 310 18.56 11.49 8.44
N ALA A 311 17.69 12.49 8.64
CA ALA A 311 17.79 13.78 7.95
C ALA A 311 19.16 14.42 8.18
N LYS A 312 19.62 14.45 9.42
CA LYS A 312 20.94 14.98 9.79
C LYS A 312 22.08 14.28 9.05
N GLN A 313 22.05 12.95 8.96
CA GLN A 313 23.06 12.17 8.23
C GLN A 313 23.01 12.45 6.72
N LEU A 314 21.80 12.50 6.14
CA LEU A 314 21.57 12.80 4.73
C LEU A 314 22.14 14.16 4.35
N PHE A 315 21.71 15.23 5.02
CA PHE A 315 22.13 16.60 4.69
C PHE A 315 23.62 16.85 4.95
N ALA A 316 24.21 16.16 5.93
CA ALA A 316 25.65 16.20 6.17
C ALA A 316 26.46 15.53 5.05
N GLY A 317 25.96 14.42 4.48
CA GLY A 317 26.62 13.70 3.40
C GLY A 317 26.51 14.35 2.02
N LEU A 318 25.58 15.27 1.82
CA LEU A 318 25.42 15.99 0.55
C LEU A 318 26.55 17.02 0.34
N PRO A 319 27.13 17.13 -0.87
CA PRO A 319 28.40 17.83 -1.06
C PRO A 319 28.29 19.36 -1.14
N ASN A 320 27.17 19.93 -1.58
CA ASN A 320 27.04 21.37 -1.79
C ASN A 320 25.62 21.90 -1.48
N LYS A 321 25.49 23.23 -1.37
CA LYS A 321 24.22 23.90 -1.05
C LYS A 321 23.13 23.64 -2.09
N ALA A 322 23.48 23.59 -3.38
CA ALA A 322 22.51 23.35 -4.44
C ALA A 322 21.89 21.95 -4.32
N ARG A 323 22.71 20.91 -4.14
CA ARG A 323 22.22 19.54 -3.91
C ARG A 323 21.40 19.41 -2.63
N ARG A 324 21.79 20.11 -1.55
CA ARG A 324 20.99 20.17 -0.32
C ARG A 324 19.62 20.82 -0.53
N GLN A 325 19.56 21.90 -1.32
CA GLN A 325 18.29 22.54 -1.66
C GLN A 325 17.40 21.59 -2.46
N THR A 326 17.92 20.97 -3.52
CA THR A 326 17.18 19.97 -4.31
C THR A 326 16.69 18.80 -3.45
N ALA A 327 17.51 18.32 -2.52
CA ALA A 327 17.12 17.27 -1.58
C ALA A 327 15.98 17.70 -0.65
N LEU A 328 16.06 18.92 -0.10
CA LEU A 328 14.99 19.47 0.73
C LEU A 328 13.68 19.57 -0.05
N ASP A 329 13.72 20.09 -1.27
CA ASP A 329 12.52 20.29 -2.10
C ASP A 329 11.85 18.94 -2.45
N ILE A 330 12.65 17.89 -2.72
CA ILE A 330 12.13 16.53 -2.96
C ILE A 330 11.47 15.97 -1.69
N LEU A 331 12.17 16.00 -0.55
CA LEU A 331 11.69 15.37 0.68
C LEU A 331 10.44 16.08 1.24
N VAL A 332 10.36 17.40 1.11
CA VAL A 332 9.16 18.17 1.50
C VAL A 332 8.00 17.85 0.56
N SER A 333 8.23 17.80 -0.75
CA SER A 333 7.19 17.44 -1.72
C SER A 333 6.65 16.02 -1.51
N ASP A 334 7.51 15.06 -1.16
CA ASP A 334 7.08 13.70 -0.85
C ASP A 334 6.15 13.65 0.37
N GLN A 335 6.47 14.38 1.44
CA GLN A 335 5.61 14.48 2.63
C GLN A 335 4.24 15.11 2.32
N GLU A 336 4.20 16.07 1.40
CA GLU A 336 2.96 16.76 1.00
C GLU A 336 2.07 15.89 0.09
N LEU A 337 2.68 15.13 -0.81
CA LEU A 337 1.98 14.46 -1.90
C LEU A 337 1.74 12.96 -1.65
N ASP A 338 2.60 12.29 -0.89
CA ASP A 338 2.54 10.85 -0.64
C ASP A 338 2.21 10.54 0.82
N ARG A 339 1.01 10.04 1.07
CA ARG A 339 0.56 9.63 2.41
C ARG A 339 1.36 8.45 2.98
N THR A 340 2.00 7.66 2.12
CA THR A 340 2.83 6.53 2.54
C THR A 340 4.25 6.95 2.93
N ALA A 341 4.70 8.15 2.52
CA ALA A 341 6.00 8.69 2.86
C ALA A 341 5.97 9.20 4.31
N ALA A 342 6.34 8.32 5.24
CA ALA A 342 6.38 8.62 6.66
C ALA A 342 7.82 8.50 7.21
N GLY A 343 8.08 9.14 8.34
CA GLY A 343 9.25 8.85 9.17
C GLY A 343 10.31 9.94 9.27
N ILE A 344 10.51 10.78 8.25
CA ILE A 344 11.21 12.07 8.44
C ILE A 344 10.13 13.10 8.79
N SER A 345 10.29 13.88 9.85
CA SER A 345 9.31 14.90 10.24
C SER A 345 9.60 16.25 9.59
N SER A 346 8.56 17.08 9.41
CA SER A 346 8.71 18.46 8.91
C SER A 346 9.61 19.30 9.85
N LYS A 347 9.61 18.99 11.15
CA LYS A 347 10.51 19.60 12.15
C LYS A 347 11.97 19.26 11.90
N GLU A 348 12.28 18.00 11.61
CA GLU A 348 13.64 17.57 11.28
C GLU A 348 14.13 18.23 9.99
N LEU A 349 13.29 18.25 8.94
CA LEU A 349 13.62 18.94 7.68
C LEU A 349 13.83 20.44 7.91
N GLN A 350 13.00 21.08 8.72
CA GLN A 350 13.16 22.49 9.04
C GLN A 350 14.44 22.77 9.83
N ALA A 351 14.79 21.93 10.80
CA ALA A 351 16.02 22.08 11.57
C ALA A 351 17.25 22.02 10.67
N GLU A 352 17.29 21.05 9.75
CA GLU A 352 18.40 20.93 8.79
C GLU A 352 18.38 22.04 7.73
N ALA A 353 17.19 22.50 7.28
CA ALA A 353 17.06 23.65 6.38
C ALA A 353 17.67 24.92 6.99
N ARG A 354 17.34 25.23 8.26
CA ARG A 354 17.94 26.35 8.99
C ARG A 354 19.45 26.19 9.18
N ARG A 355 19.90 24.97 9.50
CA ARG A 355 21.33 24.66 9.71
C ARG A 355 22.19 24.93 8.48
N TYR A 356 21.68 24.62 7.29
CA TYR A 356 22.41 24.79 6.03
C TYR A 356 21.98 26.04 5.22
N GLY A 357 21.09 26.88 5.77
CA GLY A 357 20.61 28.11 5.13
C GLY A 357 19.83 27.84 3.84
N LEU A 358 18.98 26.82 3.85
CA LEU A 358 18.06 26.42 2.79
C LEU A 358 16.69 27.07 3.00
N VAL A 359 15.91 27.24 1.93
CA VAL A 359 14.62 27.93 1.97
C VAL A 359 13.56 27.04 1.32
N ASN A 360 12.40 26.89 1.98
CA ASN A 360 11.25 26.19 1.41
C ASN A 360 9.96 26.87 1.92
N ALA A 361 9.12 27.34 0.99
CA ALA A 361 7.96 28.17 1.30
C ALA A 361 6.91 27.44 2.16
N TYR A 362 6.75 26.13 1.96
CA TYR A 362 5.80 25.34 2.74
C TYR A 362 6.26 25.17 4.19
N LEU A 363 7.52 24.83 4.44
CA LEU A 363 8.06 24.73 5.79
C LEU A 363 8.00 26.08 6.55
N GLU A 364 8.18 27.19 5.84
CA GLU A 364 7.98 28.53 6.41
C GLU A 364 6.50 28.76 6.78
N SER A 365 5.56 28.39 5.89
CA SER A 365 4.13 28.53 6.13
C SER A 365 3.62 27.73 7.34
N LEU A 366 4.10 26.48 7.51
CA LEU A 366 3.79 25.65 8.69
C LEU A 366 4.18 26.33 10.00
N THR A 367 5.33 27.00 10.00
CA THR A 367 5.84 27.73 11.17
C THR A 367 4.99 28.94 11.49
N THR A 368 4.59 29.69 10.47
CA THR A 368 3.74 30.89 10.63
C THR A 368 2.36 30.56 11.14
N LEU A 369 1.82 29.39 10.78
CA LEU A 369 0.50 28.94 11.19
C LEU A 369 0.49 28.27 12.57
N GLY A 370 1.65 28.11 13.23
CA GLY A 370 1.77 27.39 14.51
C GLY A 370 1.31 25.93 14.43
N GLN A 371 1.11 25.39 13.23
CA GLN A 371 0.72 24.02 12.96
C GLN A 371 1.98 23.15 12.98
N ASP A 372 2.54 22.95 14.18
CA ASP A 372 3.50 21.88 14.44
C ASP A 372 2.74 20.55 14.33
N SER A 373 2.55 20.08 13.10
CA SER A 373 1.81 18.86 12.79
C SER A 373 2.64 17.62 13.09
N ASP A 374 2.78 17.30 14.37
CA ASP A 374 2.98 15.91 14.74
C ASP A 374 1.61 15.34 15.13
N ARG A 375 1.21 14.30 14.39
CA ARG A 375 0.45 13.20 14.98
C ARG A 375 1.36 12.57 16.05
N GLU A 376 1.54 13.26 17.18
CA GLU A 376 2.00 12.58 18.38
C GLU A 376 0.88 11.63 18.75
N ASP A 377 1.10 10.34 18.48
CA ASP A 377 0.48 9.26 19.23
C ASP A 377 0.56 9.68 20.70
N LYS A 378 -0.60 10.11 21.22
CA LYS A 378 -0.75 10.48 22.62
C LYS A 378 -0.10 9.37 23.42
N LYS A 379 1.02 9.69 24.06
CA LYS A 379 1.62 8.85 25.09
C LYS A 379 0.47 8.32 25.93
N ALA A 380 0.39 6.99 25.97
CA ALA A 380 -0.54 6.26 26.80
C ALA A 380 -0.69 6.99 28.13
N ALA A 381 -1.94 7.25 28.50
CA ALA A 381 -2.32 7.93 29.72
C ALA A 381 -1.35 7.55 30.84
N THR A 382 -0.65 8.56 31.37
CA THR A 382 0.14 8.39 32.59
C THR A 382 -0.85 7.92 33.64
N PHE A 383 -0.88 6.61 33.88
CA PHE A 383 -1.68 6.04 34.95
C PHE A 383 -1.23 6.76 36.22
N SER A 384 -2.16 7.48 36.85
CA SER A 384 -1.93 8.05 38.16
C SER A 384 -1.63 6.88 39.09
N VAL A 385 -0.38 6.82 39.55
CA VAL A 385 0.04 5.89 40.60
C VAL A 385 -0.77 6.27 41.83
N VAL A 386 -1.78 5.48 42.14
CA VAL A 386 -2.44 5.49 43.43
C VAL A 386 -1.38 5.06 44.43
N GLU A 387 -0.92 5.97 45.28
CA GLU A 387 -0.15 5.61 46.48
C GLU A 387 -1.01 4.67 47.33
N LYS A 388 -0.68 3.38 47.27
CA LYS A 388 -1.27 2.36 48.12
C LYS A 388 -0.36 2.19 49.33
N GLU A 389 -0.94 2.23 50.53
CA GLU A 389 -0.22 1.86 51.75
C GLU A 389 0.37 0.46 51.59
N LEU A 390 1.71 0.38 51.69
CA LEU A 390 2.48 -0.85 51.60
C LEU A 390 2.03 -1.85 52.70
N PRO A 391 1.87 -3.14 52.40
CA PRO A 391 1.74 -4.16 53.43
C PRO A 391 3.03 -4.25 54.26
N ASP A 392 2.88 -4.69 55.51
CA ASP A 392 3.93 -4.78 56.51
C ASP A 392 5.02 -5.81 56.11
N LEU A 393 6.04 -5.37 55.35
CA LEU A 393 7.22 -6.15 54.91
C LEU A 393 7.87 -6.92 56.06
N ASP A 394 7.73 -6.41 57.28
CA ASP A 394 8.31 -6.98 58.48
C ASP A 394 7.69 -8.33 58.88
N LYS A 395 6.41 -8.57 58.55
CA LYS A 395 5.71 -9.84 58.80
C LYS A 395 6.12 -10.94 57.82
N LEU A 396 6.51 -10.59 56.60
CA LEU A 396 6.96 -11.57 55.60
C LEU A 396 8.20 -12.31 56.09
N LEU A 397 9.09 -11.58 56.75
CA LEU A 397 10.40 -12.06 57.20
C LEU A 397 10.41 -12.52 58.68
N GLU A 398 9.27 -12.56 59.36
CA GLU A 398 9.18 -12.91 60.78
C GLU A 398 9.52 -14.39 61.02
N GLY A 399 10.46 -14.63 61.95
CA GLY A 399 10.87 -15.99 62.38
C GLY A 399 11.79 -16.73 61.40
N LEU A 400 12.33 -16.06 60.38
CA LEU A 400 13.16 -16.66 59.33
C LEU A 400 14.65 -16.34 59.54
N ASP A 401 15.54 -17.35 59.40
CA ASP A 401 16.98 -17.14 59.34
C ASP A 401 17.42 -16.88 57.89
N LEU A 402 17.68 -15.62 57.58
CA LEU A 402 18.10 -15.19 56.24
C LEU A 402 19.49 -15.73 55.82
N GLY A 403 20.22 -16.44 56.69
CA GLY A 403 21.41 -17.22 56.33
C GLY A 403 21.12 -18.63 55.81
N VAL A 404 19.85 -19.05 55.70
CA VAL A 404 19.42 -20.40 55.30
C VAL A 404 18.52 -20.33 54.06
N ALA A 405 18.84 -21.13 53.03
CA ALA A 405 18.11 -21.10 51.75
C ALA A 405 16.62 -21.48 51.89
N ALA A 406 16.29 -22.44 52.75
CA ALA A 406 14.91 -22.86 53.01
C ALA A 406 14.03 -21.74 53.59
N ASP A 407 14.62 -20.90 54.45
CA ASP A 407 13.92 -19.78 55.08
C ASP A 407 13.74 -18.62 54.09
N ILE A 408 14.71 -18.40 53.19
CA ILE A 408 14.55 -17.49 52.04
C ILE A 408 13.41 -17.96 51.12
N ASN A 409 13.34 -19.26 50.80
CA ASN A 409 12.25 -19.83 50.03
C ASN A 409 10.89 -19.62 50.70
N GLN A 410 10.83 -19.77 52.03
CA GLN A 410 9.62 -19.51 52.80
C GLN A 410 9.21 -18.03 52.74
N ALA A 411 10.17 -17.09 52.81
CA ALA A 411 9.89 -15.66 52.64
C ALA A 411 9.29 -15.34 51.25
N ILE A 412 9.85 -15.95 50.19
CA ILE A 412 9.37 -15.76 48.82
C ILE A 412 7.97 -16.37 48.63
N SER A 413 7.71 -17.54 49.23
CA SER A 413 6.36 -18.14 49.22
C SER A 413 5.35 -17.23 49.91
N ARG A 414 5.69 -16.68 51.09
CA ARG A 414 4.84 -15.72 51.82
C ARG A 414 4.55 -14.47 50.98
N TRP A 415 5.55 -13.96 50.25
CA TRP A 415 5.38 -12.84 49.33
C TRP A 415 4.44 -13.17 48.17
N ARG A 416 4.57 -14.36 47.54
CA ARG A 416 3.68 -14.80 46.45
C ARG A 416 2.22 -14.94 46.89
N ASP A 417 2.00 -15.49 48.08
CA ASP A 417 0.66 -15.74 48.61
C ASP A 417 -0.02 -14.42 49.04
N GLY A 418 0.77 -13.44 49.48
CA GLY A 418 0.33 -12.07 49.77
C GLY A 418 0.23 -11.20 48.51
N ARG A 419 -0.69 -11.51 47.58
CA ARG A 419 -0.87 -10.68 46.37
C ARG A 419 -1.35 -9.27 46.72
N GLY A 420 -0.40 -8.34 46.82
CA GLY A 420 -0.65 -6.96 47.22
C GLY A 420 0.48 -6.01 46.86
N GLY A 421 0.89 -5.94 45.59
CA GLY A 421 1.67 -4.82 45.04
C GLY A 421 3.08 -4.57 45.61
N ILE A 422 3.63 -5.46 46.44
CA ILE A 422 5.02 -5.38 46.93
C ILE A 422 5.97 -5.84 45.82
N ASP A 423 6.92 -4.97 45.45
CA ASP A 423 8.00 -5.33 44.54
C ASP A 423 8.97 -6.31 45.21
N ILE A 424 9.43 -7.32 44.47
CA ILE A 424 10.36 -8.32 45.02
C ILE A 424 11.71 -7.69 45.42
N GLY A 425 12.10 -6.60 44.77
CA GLY A 425 13.26 -5.78 45.11
C GLY A 425 13.16 -5.19 46.51
N ASP A 426 11.96 -4.77 46.94
CA ASP A 426 11.72 -4.26 48.31
C ASP A 426 11.91 -5.37 49.35
N VAL A 427 11.43 -6.59 49.04
CA VAL A 427 11.65 -7.76 49.91
C VAL A 427 13.14 -8.05 50.06
N PHE A 428 13.90 -8.02 48.97
CA PHE A 428 15.35 -8.20 49.02
C PHE A 428 16.05 -7.07 49.79
N ALA A 429 15.58 -5.82 49.68
CA ALA A 429 16.11 -4.70 50.46
C ALA A 429 15.90 -4.91 51.96
N THR A 430 14.68 -5.26 52.38
CA THR A 430 14.37 -5.53 53.80
C THR A 430 15.14 -6.74 54.33
N MET A 431 15.36 -7.78 53.51
CA MET A 431 16.25 -8.89 53.88
C MET A 431 17.66 -8.40 54.20
N ARG A 432 18.25 -7.56 53.33
CA ARG A 432 19.61 -7.03 53.54
C ARG A 432 19.72 -6.18 54.80
N GLU A 433 18.70 -5.38 55.12
CA GLU A 433 18.68 -4.57 56.34
C GLU A 433 18.70 -5.42 57.63
N ARG A 434 18.09 -6.62 57.59
CA ARG A 434 17.97 -7.52 58.74
C ARG A 434 19.13 -8.49 58.93
N VAL A 435 20.00 -8.65 57.93
CA VAL A 435 21.14 -9.58 58.00
C VAL A 435 22.26 -8.93 58.81
N PRO A 436 22.69 -9.52 59.94
CA PRO A 436 23.80 -8.96 60.72
C PRO A 436 25.14 -9.14 60.00
N ARG A 437 26.10 -8.24 60.25
CA ARG A 437 27.40 -8.17 59.54
C ARG A 437 28.19 -9.47 59.50
N ASN A 438 28.08 -10.30 60.54
CA ASN A 438 28.76 -11.60 60.61
C ASN A 438 28.08 -12.70 59.78
N LYS A 439 26.86 -12.49 59.27
CA LYS A 439 26.09 -13.43 58.44
C LYS A 439 25.99 -13.01 56.97
N HIS A 440 26.63 -11.92 56.53
CA HIS A 440 26.54 -11.46 55.13
C HIS A 440 26.95 -12.54 54.12
N THR A 441 28.01 -13.31 54.39
CA THR A 441 28.46 -14.40 53.52
C THR A 441 27.50 -15.57 53.50
N ASP A 442 26.85 -15.85 54.64
CA ASP A 442 25.88 -16.93 54.78
C ASP A 442 24.59 -16.58 54.02
N HIS A 443 24.15 -15.33 54.11
CA HIS A 443 23.01 -14.82 53.34
C HIS A 443 23.26 -14.87 51.83
N ILE A 444 24.44 -14.43 51.35
CA ILE A 444 24.81 -14.53 49.93
C ILE A 444 24.82 -15.99 49.45
N ALA A 445 25.36 -16.91 50.26
CA ALA A 445 25.35 -18.33 49.95
C ALA A 445 23.93 -18.93 49.97
N ALA A 446 23.07 -18.47 50.88
CA ALA A 446 21.68 -18.88 50.98
C ALA A 446 20.85 -18.40 49.79
N LEU A 447 21.02 -17.15 49.36
CA LEU A 447 20.39 -16.60 48.15
C LEU A 447 20.76 -17.46 46.93
N ALA A 448 22.05 -17.72 46.69
CA ALA A 448 22.51 -18.50 45.54
C ALA A 448 22.01 -19.96 45.53
N ASN A 449 21.57 -20.50 46.66
CA ASN A 449 21.05 -21.85 46.80
C ASN A 449 19.53 -21.91 47.06
N SER A 450 18.84 -20.77 47.01
CA SER A 450 17.39 -20.71 47.09
C SER A 450 16.73 -21.21 45.80
N ASP A 451 15.47 -21.64 45.90
CA ASP A 451 14.64 -22.16 44.80
C ASP A 451 13.85 -21.03 44.12
N LEU A 452 14.47 -19.86 43.97
CA LEU A 452 13.89 -18.75 43.20
C LEU A 452 13.63 -19.22 41.76
N GLU A 453 12.42 -18.91 41.27
CA GLU A 453 11.95 -19.38 39.96
C GLU A 453 12.80 -18.82 38.83
N TYR A 454 13.15 -17.53 38.89
CA TYR A 454 13.87 -16.82 37.84
C TYR A 454 15.29 -16.43 38.27
N GLY A 455 16.29 -16.82 37.49
CA GLY A 455 17.69 -16.42 37.65
C GLY A 455 17.91 -14.90 37.73
N ARG A 456 17.10 -14.10 37.02
CA ARG A 456 17.16 -12.63 37.08
C ARG A 456 16.95 -12.08 38.49
N TRP A 457 15.99 -12.61 39.25
CA TRP A 457 15.72 -12.16 40.62
C TRP A 457 16.88 -12.48 41.56
N LEU A 458 17.56 -13.61 41.35
CA LEU A 458 18.77 -13.96 42.07
C LEU A 458 19.89 -12.95 41.79
N ILE A 459 20.09 -12.57 40.53
CA ILE A 459 21.10 -11.56 40.17
C ILE A 459 20.75 -10.19 40.76
N GLU A 460 19.47 -9.82 40.78
CA GLU A 460 19.01 -8.58 41.41
C GLU A 460 19.27 -8.54 42.92
N ALA A 461 18.96 -9.62 43.63
CA ALA A 461 19.26 -9.73 45.06
C ALA A 461 20.77 -9.64 45.34
N LEU A 462 21.60 -10.34 44.55
CA LEU A 462 23.05 -10.33 44.67
C LEU A 462 23.65 -8.96 44.29
N GLU A 463 23.07 -8.26 43.33
CA GLU A 463 23.46 -6.90 42.97
C GLU A 463 23.18 -5.91 44.10
N GLY A 464 22.05 -6.06 44.80
CA GLY A 464 21.77 -5.33 46.03
C GLY A 464 22.84 -5.56 47.11
N CYS A 465 23.20 -6.82 47.36
CA CYS A 465 24.29 -7.17 48.29
C CYS A 465 25.64 -6.57 47.86
N TRP A 466 25.93 -6.56 46.56
CA TRP A 466 27.14 -5.92 46.02
C TRP A 466 27.12 -4.40 46.26
N LYS A 467 26.02 -3.72 45.98
CA LYS A 467 25.88 -2.26 46.20
C LYS A 467 26.12 -1.89 47.66
N ASP A 468 25.53 -2.64 48.58
CA ASP A 468 25.53 -2.30 50.00
C ASP A 468 26.81 -2.77 50.74
N TRP A 469 27.43 -3.87 50.31
CA TRP A 469 28.50 -4.55 51.07
C TRP A 469 29.83 -4.73 50.32
N ARG A 470 30.02 -4.16 49.12
CA ARG A 470 31.24 -4.32 48.28
C ARG A 470 32.58 -3.97 48.94
N TYR A 471 32.59 -3.17 50.00
CA TYR A 471 33.83 -2.79 50.68
C TYR A 471 34.44 -3.91 51.54
N VAL A 472 33.75 -5.06 51.69
CA VAL A 472 34.23 -6.22 52.48
C VAL A 472 34.79 -7.31 51.56
N PRO A 473 36.09 -7.69 51.66
CA PRO A 473 36.69 -8.68 50.78
C PRO A 473 36.06 -10.09 50.83
N SER A 474 35.61 -10.55 52.00
CA SER A 474 34.95 -11.85 52.14
C SER A 474 33.58 -11.90 51.45
N VAL A 475 32.88 -10.75 51.39
CA VAL A 475 31.62 -10.59 50.66
C VAL A 475 31.89 -10.66 49.15
N LEU A 476 32.92 -9.99 48.64
CA LEU A 476 33.29 -10.07 47.22
C LEU A 476 33.63 -11.51 46.80
N ALA A 477 34.37 -12.25 47.63
CA ALA A 477 34.65 -13.67 47.38
C ALA A 477 33.37 -14.54 47.43
N ALA A 478 32.45 -14.25 48.36
CA ALA A 478 31.16 -14.94 48.45
C ALA A 478 30.25 -14.64 47.25
N LEU A 479 30.18 -13.38 46.79
CA LEU A 479 29.43 -12.96 45.61
C LEU A 479 29.97 -13.62 44.33
N GLN A 480 31.30 -13.68 44.19
CA GLN A 480 31.93 -14.39 43.07
C GLN A 480 31.55 -15.88 43.03
N LYS A 481 31.49 -16.54 44.19
CA LYS A 481 31.05 -17.93 44.29
C LYS A 481 29.54 -18.07 44.03
N ALA A 482 28.74 -17.16 44.56
CA ALA A 482 27.28 -17.12 44.37
C ALA A 482 26.91 -16.96 42.89
N VAL A 483 27.52 -16.02 42.17
CA VAL A 483 27.29 -15.82 40.72
C VAL A 483 27.63 -17.09 39.94
N ARG A 484 28.73 -17.80 40.27
CA ARG A 484 29.03 -19.08 39.63
C ARG A 484 27.94 -20.14 39.86
N ILE A 485 27.39 -20.22 41.08
CA ILE A 485 26.32 -21.15 41.41
C ILE A 485 25.04 -20.80 40.65
N VAL A 486 24.69 -19.51 40.56
CA VAL A 486 23.51 -19.06 39.82
C VAL A 486 23.66 -19.37 38.33
N VAL A 487 24.80 -19.05 37.73
CA VAL A 487 25.08 -19.38 36.31
C VAL A 487 25.06 -20.90 36.09
N ASP A 488 25.61 -21.70 37.00
CA ASP A 488 25.63 -23.15 36.87
C ASP A 488 24.23 -23.77 36.93
N LYS A 489 23.32 -23.22 37.74
CA LYS A 489 21.95 -23.74 37.93
C LYS A 489 20.90 -23.14 36.99
N LYS A 490 21.09 -21.90 36.55
CA LYS A 490 20.05 -21.05 35.94
C LYS A 490 20.57 -20.25 34.73
N ALA A 491 21.56 -20.76 34.01
CA ALA A 491 22.12 -20.09 32.83
C ALA A 491 21.06 -19.70 31.79
N GLU A 492 20.07 -20.56 31.58
CA GLU A 492 18.95 -20.38 30.65
C GLU A 492 18.11 -19.14 30.97
N ASP A 493 17.87 -18.84 32.25
CA ASP A 493 17.09 -17.67 32.68
C ASP A 493 17.85 -16.35 32.48
N LEU A 494 19.18 -16.41 32.31
CA LEU A 494 20.06 -15.25 32.12
C LEU A 494 20.30 -14.93 30.64
N LEU A 495 19.73 -15.73 29.73
CA LEU A 495 19.86 -15.51 28.30
C LEU A 495 19.06 -14.26 27.88
N PRO A 496 19.65 -13.39 27.04
CA PRO A 496 19.00 -12.15 26.64
C PRO A 496 17.71 -12.43 25.85
N PHE A 497 16.66 -11.67 26.16
CA PHE A 497 15.41 -11.70 25.40
C PHE A 497 15.47 -10.66 24.29
N THR A 498 15.12 -11.06 23.07
CA THR A 498 15.09 -10.15 21.92
C THR A 498 14.03 -9.06 22.09
N GLY A 499 14.45 -7.80 22.04
CA GLY A 499 13.59 -6.62 22.17
C GLY A 499 13.37 -6.12 23.61
N TRP A 500 13.80 -6.88 24.63
CA TRP A 500 13.69 -6.52 26.05
C TRP A 500 14.98 -6.93 26.81
N ASP A 501 16.13 -6.57 26.26
CA ASP A 501 17.44 -6.91 26.81
C ASP A 501 17.75 -6.01 28.03
N GLN A 502 17.81 -6.61 29.21
CA GLN A 502 18.49 -6.03 30.36
C GLN A 502 19.77 -6.85 30.49
N ASP A 503 20.95 -6.21 30.44
CA ASP A 503 22.26 -6.86 30.38
C ASP A 503 22.59 -7.67 31.66
N ASP A 504 21.89 -8.78 31.89
CA ASP A 504 21.97 -9.61 33.08
C ASP A 504 23.33 -10.30 33.20
N ILE A 505 23.96 -10.61 32.06
CA ILE A 505 25.34 -11.07 32.01
C ILE A 505 26.29 -9.96 32.47
N GLY A 506 26.09 -8.72 32.03
CA GLY A 506 26.83 -7.56 32.53
C GLY A 506 26.66 -7.35 34.03
N ARG A 507 25.44 -7.54 34.55
CA ARG A 507 25.19 -7.53 36.00
C ARG A 507 25.98 -8.63 36.72
N CYS A 508 26.03 -9.84 36.16
CA CYS A 508 26.88 -10.93 36.68
C CYS A 508 28.37 -10.58 36.66
N VAL A 509 28.86 -9.89 35.62
CA VAL A 509 30.24 -9.40 35.52
C VAL A 509 30.55 -8.42 36.66
N VAL A 510 29.67 -7.44 36.87
CA VAL A 510 29.83 -6.42 37.93
C VAL A 510 29.82 -7.05 39.32
N VAL A 511 28.86 -7.94 39.59
CA VAL A 511 28.68 -8.56 40.91
C VAL A 511 29.73 -9.62 41.21
N GLY A 512 30.04 -10.49 40.24
CA GLY A 512 30.94 -11.62 40.41
C GLY A 512 32.42 -11.32 40.14
N GLY A 513 32.74 -10.15 39.56
CA GLY A 513 34.11 -9.72 39.24
C GLY A 513 34.82 -10.57 38.19
N GLN A 514 34.10 -11.42 37.46
CA GLN A 514 34.64 -12.25 36.38
C GLN A 514 34.45 -11.57 35.04
N SER A 515 35.34 -11.85 34.09
CA SER A 515 35.19 -11.32 32.73
C SER A 515 33.98 -11.96 32.02
N ARG A 516 33.32 -11.18 31.15
CA ARG A 516 32.19 -11.64 30.33
C ARG A 516 32.48 -12.96 29.59
N PRO A 517 33.65 -13.16 28.94
CA PRO A 517 33.97 -14.43 28.29
C PRO A 517 34.10 -15.62 29.24
N GLN A 518 34.56 -15.41 30.47
CA GLN A 518 34.64 -16.49 31.47
C GLN A 518 33.24 -16.95 31.90
N LEU A 519 32.31 -16.00 32.07
CA LEU A 519 30.92 -16.32 32.40
C LEU A 519 30.21 -17.04 31.24
N ILE A 520 30.42 -16.60 30.00
CA ILE A 520 29.85 -17.28 28.83
C ILE A 520 30.39 -18.71 28.70
N ARG A 521 31.69 -18.95 28.96
CA ARG A 521 32.24 -20.31 29.00
C ARG A 521 31.61 -21.17 30.09
N LEU A 522 31.33 -20.59 31.25
CA LEU A 522 30.66 -21.28 32.35
C LEU A 522 29.20 -21.62 31.97
N MET A 523 28.47 -20.67 31.39
CA MET A 523 27.12 -20.91 30.84
C MET A 523 27.13 -22.03 29.80
N THR A 524 28.11 -21.99 28.87
CA THR A 524 28.27 -23.02 27.83
C THR A 524 28.45 -24.41 28.46
N HIS A 525 29.29 -24.51 29.49
CA HIS A 525 29.48 -25.76 30.21
C HIS A 525 28.19 -26.25 30.88
N SER A 526 27.51 -25.37 31.63
CA SER A 526 26.25 -25.70 32.33
C SER A 526 25.14 -26.13 31.37
N ILE A 527 24.88 -25.33 30.34
CA ILE A 527 23.84 -25.61 29.32
C ILE A 527 24.17 -26.91 28.60
N SER A 528 25.44 -27.16 28.25
CA SER A 528 25.83 -28.40 27.55
C SER A 528 25.56 -29.67 28.35
N GLN A 529 25.63 -29.61 29.68
CA GLN A 529 25.34 -30.76 30.55
C GLN A 529 23.84 -31.04 30.70
N ARG A 530 23.00 -30.00 30.53
CA ARG A 530 21.54 -30.04 30.74
C ARG A 530 20.76 -29.85 29.45
N VAL A 531 21.38 -30.00 28.28
CA VAL A 531 20.80 -29.66 26.97
C VAL A 531 19.45 -30.33 26.69
N ARG A 532 19.20 -31.52 27.26
CA ARG A 532 17.94 -32.26 27.11
C ARG A 532 16.79 -31.71 27.95
N ASP A 533 17.11 -30.96 29.00
CA ASP A 533 16.15 -30.40 29.95
C ASP A 533 15.80 -28.95 29.61
N ILE A 534 16.51 -28.36 28.64
CA ILE A 534 16.35 -26.97 28.20
C ILE A 534 15.46 -26.94 26.97
N SER A 535 14.48 -26.02 26.95
CA SER A 535 13.59 -25.86 25.80
C SER A 535 14.34 -25.37 24.55
N ALA A 536 13.87 -25.75 23.36
CA ALA A 536 14.47 -25.33 22.09
C ALA A 536 14.59 -23.80 21.97
N ARG A 537 13.57 -23.06 22.43
CA ARG A 537 13.56 -21.60 22.46
C ARG A 537 14.75 -21.01 23.25
N GLU A 538 15.12 -21.61 24.38
CA GLU A 538 16.29 -21.18 25.14
C GLU A 538 17.59 -21.54 24.43
N LEU A 539 17.65 -22.70 23.77
CA LEU A 539 18.82 -23.10 22.99
C LEU A 539 19.09 -22.16 21.81
N PHE A 540 18.06 -21.71 21.10
CA PHE A 540 18.19 -20.69 20.05
C PHE A 540 18.71 -19.36 20.60
N ARG A 541 18.17 -18.90 21.75
CA ARG A 541 18.69 -17.72 22.44
C ARG A 541 20.15 -17.86 22.85
N PHE A 542 20.55 -19.06 23.27
CA PHE A 542 21.94 -19.35 23.60
C PHE A 542 22.85 -19.28 22.37
N VAL A 543 22.42 -19.80 21.21
CA VAL A 543 23.13 -19.63 19.94
C VAL A 543 23.31 -18.15 19.60
N ASN A 544 22.28 -17.32 19.81
CA ASN A 544 22.35 -15.88 19.54
C ASN A 544 23.37 -15.16 20.41
N LEU A 545 23.45 -15.55 21.69
CA LEU A 545 24.49 -15.07 22.60
C LEU A 545 25.89 -15.45 22.11
N LEU A 546 26.09 -16.72 21.72
CA LEU A 546 27.38 -17.20 21.22
C LEU A 546 27.77 -16.48 19.91
N ALA A 547 26.83 -16.29 18.99
CA ALA A 547 27.05 -15.57 17.74
C ALA A 547 27.54 -14.14 17.96
N LYS A 548 26.96 -13.42 18.93
CA LYS A 548 27.31 -12.03 19.24
C LYS A 548 28.62 -11.89 20.01
N GLU A 549 28.94 -12.83 20.89
CA GLU A 549 29.98 -12.63 21.92
C GLU A 549 31.17 -13.59 21.82
N SER A 550 31.05 -14.69 21.07
CA SER A 550 32.05 -15.78 21.07
C SER A 550 32.49 -16.25 19.69
N LEU A 551 31.60 -16.24 18.70
CA LEU A 551 31.91 -16.69 17.34
C LEU A 551 32.63 -15.60 16.54
N SER A 552 33.62 -15.99 15.75
CA SER A 552 34.14 -15.16 14.67
C SER A 552 33.13 -15.03 13.52
N LYS A 553 33.35 -14.08 12.62
CA LYS A 553 32.49 -13.88 11.44
C LYS A 553 32.38 -15.14 10.58
N ASP A 554 33.51 -15.82 10.34
CA ASP A 554 33.57 -17.05 9.55
C ASP A 554 32.89 -18.22 10.25
N GLU A 555 32.99 -18.31 11.58
CA GLU A 555 32.26 -19.32 12.36
C GLU A 555 30.76 -19.06 12.34
N SER A 556 30.33 -17.80 12.49
CA SER A 556 28.92 -17.42 12.36
C SER A 556 28.36 -17.76 10.98
N LEU A 557 29.13 -17.56 9.91
CA LEU A 557 28.73 -17.94 8.55
C LEU A 557 28.59 -19.45 8.40
N LYS A 558 29.52 -20.24 8.94
CA LYS A 558 29.45 -21.71 8.94
C LYS A 558 28.25 -22.24 9.71
N VAL A 559 27.96 -21.64 10.87
CA VAL A 559 26.80 -22.02 11.70
C VAL A 559 25.50 -21.62 11.01
N LEU A 560 25.46 -20.46 10.34
CA LEU A 560 24.33 -20.06 9.50
C LEU A 560 24.10 -21.07 8.36
N ALA A 561 25.13 -21.41 7.60
CA ALA A 561 25.03 -22.39 6.52
C ALA A 561 24.52 -23.74 7.03
N TYR A 562 25.05 -24.21 8.17
CA TYR A 562 24.57 -25.43 8.82
C TYR A 562 23.09 -25.35 9.24
N ALA A 563 22.64 -24.21 9.76
CA ALA A 563 21.24 -24.01 10.12
C ALA A 563 20.33 -24.00 8.88
N LEU A 564 20.76 -23.34 7.80
CA LEU A 564 20.06 -23.31 6.51
C LEU A 564 19.98 -24.70 5.87
N ASP A 565 21.06 -25.49 5.90
CA ASP A 565 21.08 -26.88 5.39
C ASP A 565 19.97 -27.73 6.05
N ARG A 566 19.71 -27.51 7.36
CA ARG A 566 18.68 -28.25 8.09
C ARG A 566 17.26 -27.79 7.77
N LEU A 567 17.08 -26.51 7.43
CA LEU A 567 15.79 -25.96 7.00
C LEU A 567 15.46 -26.30 5.56
N GLU A 568 16.46 -26.50 4.70
CA GLU A 568 16.26 -26.85 3.29
C GLU A 568 15.53 -28.18 3.10
N GLY A 569 15.62 -29.12 4.05
CA GLY A 569 14.81 -30.33 4.02
C GLY A 569 13.28 -30.08 4.09
N ALA A 570 12.85 -28.92 4.57
CA ALA A 570 11.45 -28.50 4.59
C ALA A 570 11.03 -27.68 3.36
N LEU A 571 11.99 -27.14 2.60
CA LEU A 571 11.75 -26.39 1.36
C LEU A 571 11.47 -27.36 0.21
N ARG A 572 10.41 -27.12 -0.57
CA ARG A 572 10.16 -27.78 -1.86
C ARG A 572 10.94 -27.06 -2.96
N ASP A 573 11.19 -27.71 -4.08
CA ASP A 573 11.96 -27.11 -5.19
C ASP A 573 11.30 -25.86 -5.79
N GLN A 574 9.98 -25.75 -5.66
CA GLN A 574 9.18 -24.59 -6.08
C GLN A 574 9.03 -23.49 -5.01
N ASP A 575 9.65 -23.64 -3.84
CA ASP A 575 9.66 -22.62 -2.80
C ASP A 575 10.50 -21.41 -3.18
N GLY A 576 9.94 -20.20 -3.05
CA GLY A 576 10.62 -18.95 -3.41
C GLY A 576 10.97 -18.95 -4.90
N ASP A 577 12.26 -18.79 -5.21
CA ASP A 577 12.81 -18.93 -6.58
C ASP A 577 13.46 -20.31 -6.83
N GLY A 578 13.26 -21.27 -5.91
CA GLY A 578 13.87 -22.60 -5.94
C GLY A 578 15.28 -22.67 -5.36
N PRO A 579 16.01 -23.79 -5.54
CA PRO A 579 17.40 -23.89 -5.10
C PRO A 579 18.28 -22.81 -5.75
N TRP A 580 19.36 -22.41 -5.07
CA TRP A 580 20.32 -21.46 -5.62
C TRP A 580 20.86 -21.94 -6.98
N CYS A 581 20.91 -21.03 -7.95
CA CYS A 581 21.52 -21.23 -9.25
C CYS A 581 22.21 -19.95 -9.72
N GLU A 582 23.07 -20.07 -10.74
CA GLU A 582 23.85 -18.92 -11.26
C GLU A 582 22.98 -17.80 -11.85
N ASP A 583 21.80 -18.12 -12.36
CA ASP A 583 20.87 -17.12 -12.92
C ASP A 583 20.29 -16.18 -11.84
N LEU A 584 20.34 -16.60 -10.57
CA LEU A 584 19.93 -15.83 -9.39
C LEU A 584 21.09 -15.03 -8.77
N SER A 585 22.29 -15.14 -9.33
CA SER A 585 23.46 -14.39 -8.86
C SER A 585 23.22 -12.88 -8.99
N PRO A 586 23.45 -12.10 -7.93
CA PRO A 586 23.29 -10.66 -8.01
C PRO A 586 24.42 -10.02 -8.84
N PRO A 587 24.25 -8.77 -9.29
CA PRO A 587 25.32 -8.03 -9.95
C PRO A 587 26.57 -7.85 -9.08
N ALA A 588 27.73 -7.68 -9.72
CA ALA A 588 29.00 -7.62 -9.03
C ALA A 588 29.18 -6.32 -8.23
N SER A 589 28.60 -5.20 -8.68
CA SER A 589 28.69 -3.90 -8.00
C SER A 589 27.37 -3.49 -7.36
N ASP A 590 27.47 -2.67 -6.30
CA ASP A 590 26.28 -2.14 -5.61
C ASP A 590 25.48 -1.21 -6.52
N GLU A 591 26.20 -0.48 -7.37
CA GLU A 591 25.62 0.41 -8.37
C GLU A 591 24.80 -0.34 -9.42
N GLU A 592 25.34 -1.43 -9.98
CA GLU A 592 24.59 -2.29 -10.91
C GLU A 592 23.40 -2.97 -10.23
N ALA A 593 23.53 -3.31 -8.93
CA ALA A 593 22.42 -3.88 -8.17
C ALA A 593 21.26 -2.90 -8.00
N ILE A 594 21.55 -1.64 -7.66
CA ILE A 594 20.55 -0.57 -7.56
C ILE A 594 19.96 -0.27 -8.94
N ALA A 595 20.79 -0.24 -9.98
CA ALA A 595 20.33 0.00 -11.36
C ALA A 595 19.39 -1.11 -11.84
N GLY A 596 19.75 -2.37 -11.61
CA GLY A 596 18.92 -3.54 -11.90
C GLY A 596 17.61 -3.52 -11.12
N PHE A 597 17.65 -3.14 -9.84
CA PHE A 597 16.45 -2.96 -9.02
C PHE A 597 15.52 -1.90 -9.59
N LEU A 598 16.03 -0.71 -9.92
CA LEU A 598 15.22 0.36 -10.54
C LEU A 598 14.62 -0.09 -11.87
N TYR A 599 15.40 -0.78 -12.71
CA TYR A 599 14.92 -1.31 -13.99
C TYR A 599 13.85 -2.39 -13.81
N ALA A 600 13.96 -3.23 -12.78
CA ALA A 600 12.93 -4.20 -12.40
C ALA A 600 11.64 -3.50 -11.96
N MET A 601 11.72 -2.44 -11.16
CA MET A 601 10.55 -1.69 -10.72
C MET A 601 9.87 -0.93 -11.87
N LEU A 602 10.63 -0.44 -12.86
CA LEU A 602 10.09 0.11 -14.11
C LEU A 602 9.37 -0.97 -14.96
N ALA A 603 9.72 -2.25 -14.78
CA ALA A 603 9.02 -3.39 -15.39
C ALA A 603 7.81 -3.87 -14.60
N SER A 604 7.53 -3.32 -13.41
CA SER A 604 6.47 -3.86 -12.54
C SER A 604 5.12 -3.89 -13.27
N PRO A 605 4.30 -4.94 -13.10
CA PRO A 605 2.92 -4.94 -13.60
C PRO A 605 2.04 -3.90 -12.89
N GLU A 606 2.45 -3.39 -11.72
CA GLU A 606 1.72 -2.36 -10.98
C GLU A 606 2.12 -0.96 -11.45
N ALA A 607 1.13 -0.17 -11.87
CA ALA A 607 1.36 1.18 -12.39
C ALA A 607 2.00 2.12 -11.35
N GLU A 608 1.57 2.01 -10.09
CA GLU A 608 2.15 2.76 -8.97
C GLU A 608 3.67 2.52 -8.85
N THR A 609 4.10 1.26 -8.84
CA THR A 609 5.52 0.89 -8.73
C THR A 609 6.34 1.42 -9.90
N ARG A 610 5.80 1.35 -11.13
CA ARG A 610 6.46 1.93 -12.33
C ARG A 610 6.63 3.44 -12.22
N TRP A 611 5.60 4.16 -11.78
CA TRP A 611 5.66 5.62 -11.61
C TRP A 611 6.63 6.03 -10.51
N ARG A 612 6.63 5.34 -9.36
CA ARG A 612 7.62 5.55 -8.28
C ARG A 612 9.05 5.35 -8.77
N ALA A 613 9.30 4.31 -9.57
CA ALA A 613 10.61 4.07 -10.18
C ALA A 613 10.99 5.14 -11.20
N ALA A 614 10.05 5.63 -12.01
CA ALA A 614 10.29 6.73 -12.96
C ALA A 614 10.68 8.03 -12.21
N HIS A 615 10.00 8.35 -11.12
CA HIS A 615 10.36 9.45 -10.22
C HIS A 615 11.76 9.26 -9.62
N ALA A 616 12.10 8.05 -9.17
CA ALA A 616 13.44 7.74 -8.66
C ALA A 616 14.53 8.02 -9.71
N VAL A 617 14.33 7.63 -10.97
CA VAL A 617 15.27 7.91 -12.07
C VAL A 617 15.43 9.41 -12.33
N VAL A 618 14.34 10.18 -12.36
CA VAL A 618 14.39 11.65 -12.52
C VAL A 618 15.17 12.28 -11.35
N ARG A 619 14.95 11.82 -10.11
CA ARG A 619 15.64 12.30 -8.91
C ARG A 619 17.14 12.01 -8.96
N LEU A 620 17.57 10.84 -9.43
CA LEU A 620 19.00 10.53 -9.64
C LEU A 620 19.68 11.55 -10.54
N GLY A 621 19.04 11.89 -11.66
CA GLY A 621 19.52 12.91 -12.58
C GLY A 621 19.59 14.31 -11.96
N ARG A 622 18.52 14.76 -11.28
CA ARG A 622 18.45 16.06 -10.59
C ARG A 622 19.50 16.19 -9.47
N LEU A 623 19.82 15.10 -8.78
CA LEU A 623 20.82 15.07 -7.71
C LEU A 623 22.26 14.84 -8.22
N GLY A 624 22.43 14.65 -9.54
CA GLY A 624 23.74 14.51 -10.18
C GLY A 624 24.40 13.14 -10.00
N GLN A 625 23.63 12.08 -9.75
CA GLN A 625 24.11 10.70 -9.66
C GLN A 625 24.33 10.09 -11.06
N SER A 626 25.30 10.64 -11.78
CA SER A 626 25.54 10.34 -13.20
C SER A 626 25.98 8.89 -13.45
N SER A 627 26.80 8.31 -12.58
CA SER A 627 27.26 6.92 -12.71
C SER A 627 26.07 5.96 -12.63
N LEU A 628 25.30 6.04 -11.54
CA LEU A 628 24.14 5.18 -11.32
C LEU A 628 23.07 5.37 -12.41
N LEU A 629 22.81 6.60 -12.85
CA LEU A 629 21.92 6.85 -13.99
C LEU A 629 22.42 6.17 -15.27
N GLY A 630 23.73 6.23 -15.55
CA GLY A 630 24.34 5.56 -16.68
C GLY A 630 24.19 4.04 -16.61
N SER A 631 24.37 3.47 -15.42
CA SER A 631 24.14 2.04 -15.16
C SER A 631 22.69 1.62 -15.44
N VAL A 632 21.69 2.47 -15.11
CA VAL A 632 20.27 2.23 -15.47
C VAL A 632 20.05 2.32 -16.98
N VAL A 633 20.59 3.35 -17.65
CA VAL A 633 20.44 3.54 -19.11
C VAL A 633 21.04 2.38 -19.90
N ASN A 634 22.15 1.80 -19.43
CA ASN A 634 22.80 0.65 -20.04
C ASN A 634 21.91 -0.62 -20.05
N LEU A 635 20.83 -0.66 -19.27
CA LEU A 635 19.87 -1.75 -19.25
C LEU A 635 18.78 -1.64 -20.33
N LEU A 636 18.63 -0.50 -21.02
CA LEU A 636 17.62 -0.31 -22.08
C LEU A 636 17.52 -1.46 -23.12
N PRO A 637 18.63 -2.05 -23.61
CA PRO A 637 18.58 -3.13 -24.60
C PRO A 637 18.23 -4.50 -23.99
N ARG A 638 18.22 -4.64 -22.67
CA ARG A 638 17.96 -5.93 -22.01
C ARG A 638 16.49 -6.33 -22.19
N THR A 639 16.28 -7.61 -22.47
CA THR A 639 14.97 -8.24 -22.57
C THR A 639 14.67 -9.18 -21.40
N GLU A 640 15.68 -9.44 -20.57
CA GLU A 640 15.64 -10.36 -19.43
C GLU A 640 16.40 -9.76 -18.26
N LEU A 641 15.97 -10.11 -17.04
CA LEU A 641 16.57 -9.66 -15.80
C LEU A 641 16.38 -10.72 -14.70
N SER A 642 16.93 -11.92 -14.95
CA SER A 642 16.69 -13.14 -14.15
C SER A 642 16.93 -12.96 -12.66
N ALA A 643 18.02 -12.28 -12.28
CA ALA A 643 18.33 -12.05 -10.88
C ALA A 643 17.25 -11.23 -10.15
N PHE A 644 16.48 -10.39 -10.84
CA PHE A 644 15.49 -9.50 -10.21
C PHE A 644 14.04 -9.93 -10.46
N THR A 645 13.81 -10.90 -11.34
CA THR A 645 12.49 -11.39 -11.73
C THR A 645 12.21 -12.70 -11.00
N GLY A 646 10.98 -12.93 -10.55
CA GLY A 646 10.65 -14.19 -9.89
C GLY A 646 10.84 -15.38 -10.84
N ALA A 647 11.33 -16.50 -10.32
CA ALA A 647 11.55 -17.71 -11.11
C ALA A 647 10.24 -18.16 -11.80
N GLY A 648 10.31 -18.40 -13.11
CA GLY A 648 9.16 -18.79 -13.92
C GLY A 648 8.22 -17.64 -14.31
N LEU A 649 8.50 -16.40 -13.89
CA LEU A 649 7.72 -15.23 -14.28
C LEU A 649 8.34 -14.51 -15.49
N PRO A 650 7.52 -13.97 -16.41
CA PRO A 650 8.02 -13.18 -17.53
C PRO A 650 8.44 -11.78 -17.08
N PHE A 651 9.60 -11.31 -17.53
CA PHE A 651 10.07 -9.94 -17.33
C PHE A 651 9.42 -8.97 -18.34
N TYR A 652 8.83 -7.88 -17.87
CA TYR A 652 8.12 -6.92 -18.74
C TYR A 652 9.08 -5.88 -19.32
N ALA A 653 10.01 -6.33 -20.17
CA ALA A 653 11.07 -5.49 -20.73
C ALA A 653 10.57 -4.23 -21.47
N LEU A 654 9.42 -4.31 -22.14
CA LEU A 654 8.85 -3.17 -22.86
C LEU A 654 8.26 -2.11 -21.92
N HIS A 655 7.76 -2.49 -20.74
CA HIS A 655 7.42 -1.53 -19.68
C HIS A 655 8.69 -0.87 -19.16
N ALA A 656 9.71 -1.65 -18.77
CA ALA A 656 10.95 -1.06 -18.26
C ALA A 656 11.58 -0.06 -19.23
N ARG A 657 11.62 -0.39 -20.53
CA ARG A 657 12.11 0.50 -21.58
C ARG A 657 11.25 1.76 -21.73
N LEU A 658 9.94 1.60 -21.81
CA LEU A 658 9.02 2.73 -22.00
C LEU A 658 9.09 3.71 -20.83
N TRP A 659 8.96 3.23 -19.59
CA TRP A 659 8.98 4.11 -18.41
C TRP A 659 10.36 4.73 -18.17
N LEU A 660 11.46 4.05 -18.51
CA LEU A 660 12.78 4.66 -18.49
C LEU A 660 12.88 5.81 -19.50
N LEU A 661 12.36 5.65 -20.72
CA LEU A 661 12.36 6.71 -21.73
C LEU A 661 11.46 7.87 -21.34
N ILE A 662 10.31 7.62 -20.71
CA ILE A 662 9.45 8.66 -20.12
C ILE A 662 10.22 9.46 -19.06
N ALA A 663 10.94 8.78 -18.16
CA ALA A 663 11.77 9.44 -17.15
C ALA A 663 12.91 10.27 -17.76
N LEU A 664 13.60 9.75 -18.78
CA LEU A 664 14.67 10.47 -19.48
C LEU A 664 14.15 11.68 -20.26
N ALA A 665 12.97 11.58 -20.89
CA ALA A 665 12.32 12.71 -21.55
C ALA A 665 12.00 13.84 -20.56
N ARG A 666 11.42 13.49 -19.40
CA ARG A 666 11.15 14.45 -18.33
C ARG A 666 12.42 15.09 -17.78
N LEU A 667 13.46 14.28 -17.54
CA LEU A 667 14.75 14.74 -17.04
C LEU A 667 15.45 15.66 -18.03
N ALA A 668 15.33 15.40 -19.34
CA ALA A 668 15.92 16.23 -20.38
C ALA A 668 15.34 17.65 -20.42
N VAL A 669 14.08 17.83 -20.04
CA VAL A 669 13.43 19.16 -19.93
C VAL A 669 13.99 19.97 -18.76
N ASP A 670 14.28 19.34 -17.61
CA ASP A 670 14.76 20.04 -16.41
C ASP A 670 16.29 20.17 -16.35
N THR A 671 16.98 19.08 -16.67
CA THR A 671 18.43 18.94 -16.54
C THR A 671 19.02 18.32 -17.82
N PRO A 672 19.02 19.04 -18.96
CA PRO A 672 19.57 18.59 -20.24
C PRO A 672 20.94 17.88 -20.13
N GLN A 673 21.84 18.47 -19.35
CA GLN A 673 23.22 18.01 -19.18
C GLN A 673 23.32 16.58 -18.61
N ALA A 674 22.33 16.14 -17.82
CA ALA A 674 22.30 14.78 -17.26
C ALA A 674 21.96 13.72 -18.32
N VAL A 675 21.28 14.10 -19.41
CA VAL A 675 20.78 13.19 -20.45
C VAL A 675 21.65 13.22 -21.71
N MET A 676 22.30 14.34 -22.00
CA MET A 676 23.21 14.52 -23.15
C MET A 676 24.23 13.38 -23.37
N PRO A 677 24.83 12.75 -22.33
CA PRO A 677 25.74 11.61 -22.52
C PRO A 677 25.11 10.41 -23.25
N TYR A 678 23.78 10.27 -23.22
CA TYR A 678 23.04 9.14 -23.77
C TYR A 678 22.43 9.42 -25.15
N ARG A 679 22.80 10.54 -25.79
CA ARG A 679 22.19 11.00 -27.06
C ARG A 679 22.14 9.92 -28.15
N GLU A 680 23.22 9.16 -28.35
CA GLU A 680 23.31 8.17 -29.43
C GLU A 680 22.37 7.00 -29.16
N THR A 681 22.29 6.56 -27.91
CA THR A 681 21.34 5.53 -27.46
C THR A 681 19.90 5.99 -27.68
N LEU A 682 19.57 7.23 -27.36
CA LEU A 682 18.23 7.78 -27.55
C LEU A 682 17.87 7.93 -29.03
N ILE A 683 18.80 8.41 -29.87
CA ILE A 683 18.62 8.50 -31.33
C ILE A 683 18.36 7.10 -31.92
N TYR A 684 19.11 6.09 -31.47
CA TYR A 684 18.89 4.70 -31.86
C TYR A 684 17.45 4.26 -31.58
N TRP A 685 16.96 4.42 -30.34
CA TRP A 685 15.59 4.02 -29.97
C TRP A 685 14.50 4.83 -30.67
N ALA A 686 14.74 6.11 -30.96
CA ALA A 686 13.80 6.97 -31.68
C ALA A 686 13.65 6.57 -33.16
N LEU A 687 14.77 6.24 -33.81
CA LEU A 687 14.85 6.03 -35.26
C LEU A 687 14.94 4.55 -35.67
N ASN A 688 14.94 3.61 -34.74
CA ASN A 688 14.91 2.18 -35.04
C ASN A 688 13.66 1.83 -35.86
N ALA A 689 13.87 1.31 -37.08
CA ALA A 689 12.79 0.96 -37.99
C ALA A 689 12.16 -0.41 -37.67
N ASP A 690 12.93 -1.31 -37.05
CA ASP A 690 12.55 -2.69 -36.77
C ASP A 690 11.56 -2.80 -35.61
N GLU A 691 11.55 -1.81 -34.72
CA GLU A 691 10.64 -1.68 -33.59
C GLU A 691 9.80 -0.41 -33.75
N PRO A 692 8.71 -0.43 -34.54
CA PRO A 692 7.89 0.75 -34.84
C PRO A 692 7.05 1.23 -33.65
N HIS A 693 7.34 0.77 -32.43
CA HIS A 693 6.59 1.06 -31.22
C HIS A 693 6.45 2.57 -30.99
N VAL A 694 5.21 3.07 -31.04
CA VAL A 694 4.93 4.52 -31.14
C VAL A 694 5.42 5.32 -29.92
N LEU A 695 5.22 4.81 -28.70
CA LEU A 695 5.60 5.55 -27.47
C LEU A 695 7.10 5.50 -27.17
N ILE A 696 7.76 4.34 -27.27
CA ILE A 696 9.23 4.21 -27.16
C ILE A 696 9.92 5.20 -28.08
N ARG A 697 9.51 5.25 -29.36
CA ARG A 697 10.08 6.18 -30.33
C ARG A 697 9.77 7.64 -29.98
N HIS A 698 8.55 7.92 -29.51
CA HIS A 698 8.12 9.25 -29.10
C HIS A 698 8.97 9.81 -27.96
N PHE A 699 9.06 9.11 -26.82
CA PHE A 699 9.78 9.61 -25.65
C PHE A 699 11.29 9.65 -25.86
N ALA A 700 11.85 8.71 -26.63
CA ALA A 700 13.25 8.77 -27.02
C ALA A 700 13.57 10.02 -27.86
N ALA A 701 12.69 10.37 -28.80
CA ALA A 701 12.84 11.57 -29.62
C ALA A 701 12.66 12.86 -28.81
N GLN A 702 11.64 12.89 -27.97
CA GLN A 702 11.35 14.02 -27.08
C GLN A 702 12.53 14.32 -26.16
N ALA A 703 13.16 13.29 -25.59
CA ALA A 703 14.35 13.44 -24.76
C ALA A 703 15.50 14.14 -25.51
N VAL A 704 15.78 13.75 -26.76
CA VAL A 704 16.84 14.36 -27.57
C VAL A 704 16.48 15.79 -27.98
N LEU A 705 15.24 16.00 -28.42
CA LEU A 705 14.76 17.32 -28.86
C LEU A 705 14.79 18.36 -27.74
N ALA A 706 14.57 17.96 -26.48
CA ALA A 706 14.60 18.86 -25.33
C ALA A 706 15.95 19.59 -25.16
N PHE A 707 17.06 19.02 -25.64
CA PHE A 707 18.39 19.64 -25.57
C PHE A 707 19.05 19.90 -26.93
N ALA A 708 18.33 19.69 -28.03
CA ALA A 708 18.78 20.03 -29.39
C ALA A 708 18.57 21.52 -29.73
N VAL A 709 17.76 22.24 -28.95
CA VAL A 709 17.31 23.62 -29.22
C VAL A 709 18.27 24.74 -28.76
N PRO A 710 19.18 24.59 -27.77
CA PRO A 710 20.12 25.67 -27.44
C PRO A 710 21.24 25.84 -28.50
N GLU A 711 21.63 27.09 -28.79
CA GLU A 711 22.79 27.44 -29.60
C GLU A 711 24.05 26.72 -29.07
N GLY A 712 24.43 25.61 -29.70
CA GLY A 712 25.57 24.77 -29.28
C GLY A 712 25.39 23.26 -29.44
N ALA A 713 24.21 22.76 -29.84
CA ALA A 713 24.04 21.34 -30.11
C ALA A 713 24.75 20.92 -31.42
N GLU A 714 25.77 20.06 -31.31
CA GLU A 714 26.41 19.37 -32.45
C GLU A 714 25.50 18.26 -33.02
N LEU A 715 24.24 18.55 -33.32
CA LEU A 715 23.29 17.61 -33.94
C LEU A 715 23.03 18.00 -35.39
N ASP A 716 23.04 17.00 -36.28
CA ASP A 716 22.72 17.18 -37.70
C ASP A 716 21.25 17.62 -37.87
N ASP A 717 21.02 18.66 -38.66
CA ASP A 717 19.69 19.19 -39.00
C ASP A 717 18.78 18.10 -39.60
N ASP A 718 19.33 17.13 -40.34
CA ASP A 718 18.55 15.98 -40.86
C ASP A 718 18.05 15.09 -39.72
N VAL A 719 18.88 14.84 -38.71
CA VAL A 719 18.50 14.04 -37.54
C VAL A 719 17.40 14.75 -36.76
N ILE A 720 17.54 16.06 -36.52
CA ILE A 720 16.51 16.87 -35.83
C ILE A 720 15.19 16.79 -36.60
N LYS A 721 15.20 16.99 -37.92
CA LYS A 721 14.01 16.91 -38.77
C LYS A 721 13.33 15.54 -38.68
N ARG A 722 14.12 14.46 -38.72
CA ARG A 722 13.61 13.08 -38.59
C ARG A 722 12.99 12.85 -37.21
N LEU A 723 13.64 13.29 -36.14
CA LEU A 723 13.13 13.18 -34.77
C LEU A 723 11.81 13.96 -34.59
N SER A 724 11.74 15.20 -35.09
CA SER A 724 10.51 16.02 -35.04
C SER A 724 9.35 15.44 -35.86
N SER A 725 9.65 14.57 -36.85
CA SER A 725 8.63 13.90 -37.67
C SER A 725 8.14 12.56 -37.10
N ILE A 726 8.65 12.11 -35.94
CA ILE A 726 8.20 10.86 -35.35
C ILE A 726 6.70 10.91 -35.03
N ASN A 727 6.01 9.82 -35.35
CA ASN A 727 4.55 9.68 -35.24
C ASN A 727 3.75 10.74 -36.02
N SER A 728 4.37 11.49 -36.94
CA SER A 728 3.65 12.28 -37.93
C SER A 728 3.17 11.35 -39.04
N GLY A 729 1.89 11.46 -39.42
CA GLY A 729 1.33 10.69 -40.54
C GLY A 729 2.14 10.93 -41.81
N ALA A 730 2.48 9.86 -42.52
CA ALA A 730 3.17 9.98 -43.82
C ALA A 730 2.25 10.52 -44.93
N MET A 731 0.95 10.57 -44.65
CA MET A 731 -0.12 10.91 -45.59
C MET A 731 -1.08 11.92 -44.95
N GLU A 732 -1.66 12.78 -45.78
CA GLU A 732 -2.67 13.73 -45.34
C GLU A 732 -3.96 13.02 -44.86
N PRO A 733 -4.64 13.54 -43.83
CA PRO A 733 -5.90 12.97 -43.35
C PRO A 733 -6.98 12.98 -44.44
N VAL A 734 -7.79 11.93 -44.50
CA VAL A 734 -8.86 11.77 -45.48
C VAL A 734 -10.21 11.71 -44.77
N ALA A 735 -11.20 12.43 -45.31
CA ALA A 735 -12.58 12.39 -44.82
C ALA A 735 -13.09 10.94 -44.81
N SER A 736 -13.64 10.51 -43.68
CA SER A 736 -14.10 9.14 -43.50
C SER A 736 -15.62 9.08 -43.46
N ASP A 737 -16.22 8.47 -44.49
CA ASP A 737 -17.65 8.13 -44.55
C ASP A 737 -17.97 6.80 -43.84
N HIS A 738 -16.97 6.16 -43.22
CA HIS A 738 -17.13 4.87 -42.56
C HIS A 738 -17.95 4.98 -41.27
N ARG A 739 -18.70 3.92 -40.96
CA ARG A 739 -19.41 3.76 -39.69
C ARG A 739 -18.42 3.84 -38.52
N HIS A 740 -18.80 4.50 -37.43
CA HIS A 740 -18.02 4.45 -36.19
C HIS A 740 -18.11 3.03 -35.61
N TYR A 741 -16.96 2.37 -35.49
CA TYR A 741 -16.88 1.01 -34.98
C TYR A 741 -16.81 1.00 -33.46
N THR A 742 -17.45 0.01 -32.86
CA THR A 742 -17.46 -0.28 -31.42
C THR A 742 -16.89 -1.68 -31.17
N GLY A 743 -16.63 -2.03 -29.91
CA GLY A 743 -16.19 -3.39 -29.55
C GLY A 743 -17.16 -4.50 -30.00
N TYR A 744 -18.43 -4.19 -30.26
CA TYR A 744 -19.43 -5.15 -30.74
C TYR A 744 -19.30 -5.49 -32.23
N ASP A 745 -18.56 -4.70 -33.00
CA ASP A 745 -18.39 -4.92 -34.43
C ASP A 745 -17.31 -5.98 -34.75
N LEU A 746 -16.54 -6.43 -33.75
CA LEU A 746 -15.54 -7.49 -33.89
C LEU A 746 -16.19 -8.86 -34.10
N ARG A 747 -15.76 -9.55 -35.16
CA ARG A 747 -16.24 -10.91 -35.46
C ARG A 747 -15.36 -11.92 -34.72
N ARG A 748 -15.81 -12.40 -33.55
CA ARG A 748 -15.17 -13.52 -32.84
C ARG A 748 -15.39 -14.84 -33.59
N GLY A 749 -14.53 -15.12 -34.56
CA GLY A 749 -14.38 -16.44 -35.18
C GLY A 749 -13.47 -17.38 -34.37
N GLN A 750 -13.33 -18.64 -34.79
CA GLN A 750 -12.53 -19.70 -34.12
C GLN A 750 -10.99 -19.48 -34.09
N GLY A 751 -10.50 -18.25 -34.20
CA GLY A 751 -9.06 -17.94 -34.20
C GLY A 751 -8.66 -16.60 -33.58
N ARG A 752 -9.59 -15.83 -33.01
CA ARG A 752 -9.36 -14.46 -32.51
C ARG A 752 -9.48 -14.34 -30.98
N SER A 753 -9.10 -15.40 -30.27
CA SER A 753 -9.31 -15.54 -28.82
C SER A 753 -8.15 -15.03 -27.97
N LEU A 754 -7.15 -14.33 -28.55
CA LEU A 754 -5.93 -13.87 -27.86
C LEU A 754 -6.13 -12.57 -27.06
N MET A 755 -7.10 -11.73 -27.41
CA MET A 755 -7.35 -10.45 -26.74
C MET A 755 -8.38 -10.57 -25.60
N PRO A 756 -8.20 -9.88 -24.46
CA PRO A 756 -9.24 -9.75 -23.43
C PRO A 756 -10.50 -9.07 -23.98
N TYR A 757 -11.69 -9.42 -23.48
CA TYR A 757 -12.96 -8.84 -23.97
C TYR A 757 -13.03 -7.32 -23.83
N GLU A 758 -12.51 -6.76 -22.73
CA GLU A 758 -12.47 -5.32 -22.50
C GLU A 758 -11.47 -4.60 -23.42
N PHE A 759 -10.54 -5.35 -24.03
CA PHE A 759 -9.52 -4.78 -24.92
C PHE A 759 -10.08 -4.35 -26.29
N ASP A 760 -11.11 -5.08 -26.74
CA ASP A 760 -11.78 -4.91 -28.03
C ASP A 760 -12.38 -3.50 -28.18
N GLY A 761 -13.16 -3.07 -27.18
CA GLY A 761 -13.83 -1.77 -27.18
C GLY A 761 -12.93 -0.59 -26.82
N ASN A 762 -12.01 -0.79 -25.89
CA ASN A 762 -11.20 0.31 -25.33
C ASN A 762 -9.94 0.64 -26.14
N TRP A 763 -9.43 -0.30 -26.93
CA TRP A 763 -8.12 -0.13 -27.60
C TRP A 763 -8.16 -0.45 -29.10
N ILE A 764 -8.75 -1.58 -29.49
CA ILE A 764 -8.77 -2.02 -30.89
C ILE A 764 -9.70 -1.15 -31.74
N ALA A 765 -10.96 -1.01 -31.33
CA ALA A 765 -11.92 -0.20 -32.07
C ALA A 765 -11.47 1.28 -32.22
N PRO A 766 -10.94 1.96 -31.17
CA PRO A 766 -10.38 3.29 -31.31
C PRO A 766 -9.24 3.39 -32.33
N LEU A 767 -8.30 2.44 -32.37
CA LEU A 767 -7.23 2.46 -33.36
C LEU A 767 -7.75 2.22 -34.78
N GLY A 768 -8.73 1.32 -34.95
CA GLY A 768 -9.39 1.11 -36.25
C GLY A 768 -10.10 2.37 -36.74
N ASN A 769 -10.84 3.04 -35.86
CA ASN A 769 -11.50 4.31 -36.12
C ASN A 769 -10.52 5.42 -36.52
N ALA A 770 -9.31 5.46 -35.94
CA ALA A 770 -8.28 6.45 -36.25
C ALA A 770 -7.82 6.40 -37.73
N PHE A 771 -7.96 5.25 -38.39
CA PHE A 771 -7.60 5.03 -39.80
C PHE A 771 -8.80 4.68 -40.70
N GLY A 772 -10.02 4.62 -40.14
CA GLY A 772 -11.23 4.23 -40.87
C GLY A 772 -11.27 2.76 -41.30
N ILE A 773 -10.47 1.89 -40.68
CA ILE A 773 -10.42 0.45 -41.00
C ILE A 773 -11.25 -0.38 -40.02
N HIS A 774 -11.56 -1.61 -40.42
CA HIS A 774 -12.33 -2.50 -39.56
C HIS A 774 -11.49 -2.96 -38.36
N PRO A 775 -12.03 -3.01 -37.13
CA PRO A 775 -11.30 -3.48 -35.93
C PRO A 775 -10.59 -4.83 -36.10
N ASP A 776 -11.21 -5.77 -36.84
CA ASP A 776 -10.62 -7.07 -37.18
C ASP A 776 -9.23 -6.96 -37.86
N ASP A 777 -9.02 -5.95 -38.72
CA ASP A 777 -7.74 -5.74 -39.41
C ASP A 777 -6.65 -5.28 -38.44
N VAL A 778 -7.05 -4.55 -37.39
CA VAL A 778 -6.15 -4.16 -36.29
C VAL A 778 -5.81 -5.39 -35.45
N SER A 779 -6.80 -6.21 -35.09
CA SER A 779 -6.59 -7.43 -34.32
C SER A 779 -5.62 -8.39 -35.00
N GLU A 780 -5.77 -8.63 -36.30
CA GLU A 780 -4.86 -9.51 -37.07
C GLU A 780 -3.41 -9.02 -37.03
N ARG A 781 -3.19 -7.70 -37.10
CA ARG A 781 -1.84 -7.11 -37.00
C ARG A 781 -1.24 -7.29 -35.61
N VAL A 782 -2.05 -7.11 -34.57
CA VAL A 782 -1.61 -7.33 -33.18
C VAL A 782 -1.24 -8.80 -32.97
N GLU A 783 -2.09 -9.74 -33.40
CA GLU A 783 -1.81 -11.17 -33.32
C GLU A 783 -0.53 -11.55 -34.07
N LYS A 784 -0.31 -10.98 -35.26
CA LYS A 784 0.93 -11.16 -36.03
C LYS A 784 2.18 -10.72 -35.25
N TRP A 785 2.12 -9.59 -34.54
CA TRP A 785 3.22 -9.15 -33.70
C TRP A 785 3.51 -10.16 -32.58
N ILE A 786 2.48 -10.63 -31.90
CA ILE A 786 2.59 -11.55 -30.76
C ILE A 786 3.12 -12.91 -31.21
N CYS A 787 2.45 -13.54 -32.19
CA CYS A 787 2.73 -14.92 -32.57
C CYS A 787 3.89 -15.07 -33.56
N GLU A 788 3.98 -14.21 -34.58
CA GLU A 788 4.99 -14.36 -35.64
C GLU A 788 6.28 -13.62 -35.34
N ARG A 789 6.20 -12.39 -34.81
CA ARG A 789 7.40 -11.56 -34.57
C ARG A 789 8.04 -11.82 -33.21
N TRP A 790 7.25 -11.94 -32.16
CA TRP A 790 7.76 -12.20 -30.80
C TRP A 790 7.78 -13.68 -30.44
N GLY A 791 7.06 -14.53 -31.18
CA GLY A 791 7.00 -15.97 -30.91
C GLY A 791 6.29 -16.32 -29.59
N ILE A 792 5.43 -15.44 -29.09
CA ILE A 792 4.70 -15.62 -27.83
C ILE A 792 3.40 -16.38 -28.10
N SER A 793 3.14 -17.40 -27.29
CA SER A 793 1.88 -18.15 -27.27
C SER A 793 1.13 -17.84 -25.98
N LEU A 794 -0.10 -17.31 -26.08
CA LEU A 794 -0.96 -17.02 -24.94
C LEU A 794 -2.05 -18.10 -24.80
N PRO A 795 -2.38 -18.55 -23.57
CA PRO A 795 -3.51 -19.44 -23.35
C PRO A 795 -4.86 -18.79 -23.72
N ASP A 796 -5.84 -19.61 -24.11
CA ASP A 796 -7.18 -19.13 -24.47
C ASP A 796 -7.96 -18.52 -23.29
N HIS A 797 -7.65 -18.94 -22.05
CA HIS A 797 -8.27 -18.44 -20.83
C HIS A 797 -7.46 -17.29 -20.20
N TYR A 798 -8.03 -16.63 -19.19
CA TYR A 798 -7.32 -15.64 -18.39
C TYR A 798 -6.05 -16.25 -17.79
N PHE A 799 -4.89 -15.60 -18.00
CA PHE A 799 -3.60 -16.08 -17.55
C PHE A 799 -2.80 -14.93 -16.95
N GLU A 800 -2.64 -14.96 -15.63
CA GLU A 800 -1.70 -14.14 -14.88
C GLU A 800 -0.84 -15.06 -13.99
N PRO A 801 0.46 -15.21 -14.27
CA PRO A 801 1.33 -16.07 -13.46
C PRO A 801 1.56 -15.50 -12.04
N ARG A 802 1.30 -14.20 -11.81
CA ARG A 802 1.41 -13.50 -10.50
C ARG A 802 0.07 -13.47 -9.75
N SER A 803 -0.57 -14.61 -9.58
CA SER A 803 -1.94 -14.74 -9.05
C SER A 803 -2.19 -14.12 -7.66
N GLY A 804 -1.14 -13.82 -6.88
CA GLY A 804 -1.24 -13.15 -5.58
C GLY A 804 -1.51 -11.64 -5.66
N LYS A 805 -0.95 -10.94 -6.65
CA LYS A 805 -1.11 -9.47 -6.82
C LYS A 805 -2.43 -9.08 -7.47
N GLU A 806 -2.96 -9.92 -8.36
CA GLU A 806 -4.23 -9.68 -9.05
C GLU A 806 -5.42 -9.58 -8.07
N ARG A 807 -5.50 -10.49 -7.09
CA ARG A 807 -6.53 -10.49 -6.03
C ARG A 807 -6.53 -9.18 -5.21
N ARG A 808 -5.37 -8.50 -5.13
CA ARG A 808 -5.19 -7.22 -4.43
C ARG A 808 -5.64 -5.99 -5.22
N HIS A 809 -6.08 -6.12 -6.47
CA HIS A 809 -6.48 -4.94 -7.26
C HIS A 809 -7.94 -4.96 -7.71
N GLY A 810 -8.56 -6.13 -7.90
CA GLY A 810 -9.98 -6.21 -8.28
C GLY A 810 -10.20 -5.68 -9.71
N ILE A 811 -11.27 -6.12 -10.37
CA ILE A 811 -11.54 -5.71 -11.75
C ILE A 811 -12.25 -4.35 -11.70
N GLY A 812 -11.48 -3.27 -11.66
CA GLY A 812 -11.99 -1.90 -11.81
C GLY A 812 -12.48 -1.68 -13.25
N ARG A 813 -13.55 -0.90 -13.42
CA ARG A 813 -14.10 -0.50 -14.74
C ARG A 813 -13.35 0.69 -15.37
N GLU A 814 -12.13 0.98 -14.90
CA GLU A 814 -11.35 2.13 -15.38
C GLU A 814 -10.76 1.87 -16.77
N GLN A 815 -10.56 2.93 -17.57
CA GLN A 815 -9.96 2.82 -18.90
C GLN A 815 -8.48 2.37 -18.86
N LEU A 816 -7.78 2.61 -17.75
CA LEU A 816 -6.39 2.23 -17.48
C LEU A 816 -6.35 1.34 -16.23
N SER A 817 -5.66 0.20 -16.31
CA SER A 817 -5.59 -0.75 -15.20
C SER A 817 -4.52 -0.32 -14.19
N THR A 818 -4.82 -0.41 -12.89
CA THR A 818 -3.81 -0.28 -11.83
C THR A 818 -2.79 -1.42 -11.86
N PHE A 819 -3.18 -2.57 -12.45
CA PHE A 819 -2.37 -3.76 -12.61
C PHE A 819 -2.45 -4.32 -14.04
N ASP A 820 -1.31 -4.39 -14.73
CA ASP A 820 -1.21 -4.90 -16.09
C ASP A 820 -0.91 -6.40 -16.09
N SER A 821 -1.93 -7.22 -16.34
CA SER A 821 -1.74 -8.66 -16.50
C SER A 821 -0.77 -8.97 -17.65
N TYR A 822 -0.12 -10.14 -17.63
CA TYR A 822 0.84 -10.51 -18.68
C TYR A 822 0.20 -10.49 -20.06
N ARG A 823 -1.04 -10.95 -20.16
CA ARG A 823 -1.83 -10.90 -21.39
C ARG A 823 -2.09 -9.46 -21.84
N PHE A 824 -2.45 -8.55 -20.92
CA PHE A 824 -2.64 -7.14 -21.24
C PHE A 824 -1.34 -6.49 -21.70
N TYR A 825 -0.24 -6.68 -20.95
CA TYR A 825 1.11 -6.20 -21.29
C TYR A 825 1.49 -6.55 -22.73
N VAL A 826 1.38 -7.83 -23.10
CA VAL A 826 1.72 -8.31 -24.45
C VAL A 826 0.81 -7.67 -25.51
N CYS A 827 -0.52 -7.66 -25.29
CA CYS A 827 -1.47 -7.10 -26.25
C CYS A 827 -1.29 -5.58 -26.44
N TRP A 828 -1.09 -4.85 -25.34
CA TRP A 828 -0.95 -3.39 -25.35
C TRP A 828 0.32 -2.96 -26.09
N HIS A 829 1.46 -3.59 -25.83
CA HIS A 829 2.67 -3.25 -26.58
C HIS A 829 2.61 -3.68 -28.06
N ALA A 830 1.97 -4.80 -28.37
CA ALA A 830 1.77 -5.22 -29.76
C ALA A 830 0.86 -4.24 -30.52
N LEU A 831 -0.17 -3.69 -29.85
CA LEU A 831 -1.01 -2.60 -30.38
C LEU A 831 -0.19 -1.36 -30.71
N LEU A 832 0.74 -0.95 -29.83
CA LEU A 832 1.60 0.21 -30.06
C LEU A 832 2.59 -0.01 -31.23
N CYS A 833 3.01 -1.24 -31.49
CA CYS A 833 3.76 -1.60 -32.69
C CYS A 833 2.89 -1.56 -33.96
N ALA A 834 1.68 -2.14 -33.89
CA ALA A 834 0.72 -2.13 -35.00
C ALA A 834 0.31 -0.70 -35.40
N ALA A 835 0.07 0.17 -34.42
CA ALA A 835 -0.19 1.60 -34.64
C ALA A 835 0.95 2.29 -35.41
N GLY A 836 2.20 1.97 -35.07
CA GLY A 836 3.39 2.50 -35.74
C GLY A 836 3.55 2.02 -37.19
N GLU A 837 3.03 0.84 -37.53
CA GLU A 837 2.92 0.39 -38.91
C GLU A 837 1.79 1.12 -39.65
N LEU A 838 0.62 1.24 -39.03
CA LEU A 838 -0.57 1.86 -39.64
C LEU A 838 -0.33 3.33 -39.99
N VAL A 839 0.28 4.12 -39.10
CA VAL A 839 0.58 5.55 -39.36
C VAL A 839 1.51 5.77 -40.55
N ARG A 840 2.31 4.76 -40.92
CA ARG A 840 3.17 4.77 -42.11
C ARG A 840 2.45 4.27 -43.36
N GLN A 841 1.48 3.37 -43.21
CA GLN A 841 0.85 2.63 -44.31
C GLN A 841 -0.49 3.21 -44.77
N LEU A 842 -1.22 3.93 -43.90
CA LEU A 842 -2.56 4.44 -44.17
C LEU A 842 -2.69 5.92 -43.81
N PRO A 843 -3.54 6.69 -44.53
CA PRO A 843 -3.90 8.04 -44.14
C PRO A 843 -4.78 8.02 -42.87
N PRO A 844 -4.60 8.96 -41.92
CA PRO A 844 -5.53 9.13 -40.81
C PRO A 844 -6.95 9.46 -41.29
N ALA A 845 -7.96 9.01 -40.56
CA ALA A 845 -9.34 9.39 -40.80
C ALA A 845 -9.61 10.79 -40.23
N LEU A 846 -10.32 11.62 -41.00
CA LEU A 846 -10.83 12.93 -40.57
C LEU A 846 -12.34 12.80 -40.24
N ARG A 847 -12.73 13.11 -39.01
CA ARG A 847 -14.12 13.10 -38.54
C ARG A 847 -14.41 14.38 -37.76
N TYR A 848 -15.49 15.09 -38.11
CA TYR A 848 -15.84 16.39 -37.49
C TYR A 848 -14.67 17.39 -37.50
N GLU A 849 -13.88 17.41 -38.58
CA GLU A 849 -12.65 18.22 -38.72
C GLU A 849 -11.50 17.82 -37.78
N GLU A 850 -11.66 16.77 -36.97
CA GLU A 850 -10.65 16.21 -36.10
C GLU A 850 -9.87 15.07 -36.78
N ASN A 851 -8.56 15.03 -36.54
CA ASN A 851 -7.67 14.01 -37.05
C ASN A 851 -7.66 12.81 -36.08
N GLY A 852 -8.22 11.68 -36.50
CA GLY A 852 -8.38 10.49 -35.66
C GLY A 852 -7.06 9.90 -35.15
N TRP A 853 -5.95 10.06 -35.88
CA TRP A 853 -4.62 9.66 -35.37
C TRP A 853 -4.15 10.56 -34.23
N LYS A 854 -4.33 11.89 -34.35
CA LYS A 854 -3.97 12.84 -33.30
C LYS A 854 -4.84 12.66 -32.05
N GLU A 855 -6.11 12.32 -32.23
CA GLU A 855 -7.00 11.97 -31.13
C GLU A 855 -6.53 10.68 -30.45
N TRP A 856 -6.26 9.62 -31.21
CA TRP A 856 -5.84 8.33 -30.66
C TRP A 856 -4.49 8.40 -29.94
N ILE A 857 -3.47 9.07 -30.51
CA ILE A 857 -2.16 9.18 -29.86
C ILE A 857 -2.28 9.92 -28.52
N ARG A 858 -3.12 10.96 -28.44
CA ARG A 858 -3.36 11.72 -27.21
C ARG A 858 -3.98 10.86 -26.09
N ARG A 859 -4.70 9.78 -26.43
CA ARG A 859 -5.27 8.84 -25.43
C ARG A 859 -4.22 7.91 -24.81
N VAL A 860 -3.11 7.65 -25.51
CA VAL A 860 -2.04 6.73 -25.06
C VAL A 860 -0.79 7.46 -24.58
N ASP A 861 -0.74 8.78 -24.71
CA ASP A 861 0.37 9.64 -24.28
C ASP A 861 0.19 10.12 -22.83
N LEU A 862 1.08 10.98 -22.34
CA LEU A 862 0.91 11.71 -21.08
C LEU A 862 -0.21 12.74 -21.19
N THR A 863 -0.81 13.10 -20.04
CA THR A 863 -1.91 14.09 -19.98
C THR A 863 -1.47 15.48 -20.49
N ARG A 864 -0.18 15.81 -20.32
CA ARG A 864 0.43 17.06 -20.74
C ARG A 864 1.25 16.90 -22.02
N ASP A 865 1.14 17.86 -22.92
CA ASP A 865 1.82 17.91 -24.21
C ASP A 865 3.15 18.69 -24.19
N ASP A 866 3.57 19.20 -23.03
CA ASP A 866 4.75 20.04 -22.85
C ASP A 866 5.98 19.31 -22.27
N GLY A 867 5.90 17.98 -22.11
CA GLY A 867 6.96 17.14 -21.56
C GLY A 867 7.12 17.19 -20.04
N ARG A 868 6.16 17.82 -19.34
CA ARG A 868 6.03 17.74 -17.87
C ARG A 868 5.03 16.67 -17.47
N TRP A 869 4.99 16.30 -16.19
CA TRP A 869 4.08 15.28 -15.66
C TRP A 869 2.89 15.91 -14.96
N LEU A 870 1.76 15.19 -14.90
CA LEU A 870 0.59 15.61 -14.13
C LEU A 870 0.93 15.82 -12.64
N SER A 871 1.91 15.10 -12.09
CA SER A 871 2.47 15.32 -10.76
C SER A 871 3.04 16.73 -10.56
N ASP A 872 3.62 17.34 -11.60
CA ASP A 872 4.12 18.71 -11.52
C ASP A 872 2.98 19.72 -11.34
N ARG A 873 1.72 19.34 -11.60
CA ARG A 873 0.54 20.19 -11.40
C ARG A 873 -0.10 20.03 -10.02
N ARG A 874 0.01 18.87 -9.37
CA ARG A 874 -0.63 18.68 -8.06
C ARG A 874 -0.04 19.63 -7.02
N ASP A 875 -0.91 20.37 -6.36
CA ASP A 875 -0.55 21.24 -5.24
C ASP A 875 -0.80 20.53 -3.90
N PRO A 876 -0.11 20.95 -2.83
CA PRO A 876 -0.41 20.51 -1.48
C PRO A 876 -1.82 20.91 -1.07
N VAL A 877 -2.44 20.12 -0.20
CA VAL A 877 -3.73 20.49 0.40
C VAL A 877 -3.54 21.78 1.22
N PRO A 878 -4.31 22.85 0.97
CA PRO A 878 -4.17 24.10 1.72
C PRO A 878 -4.29 23.91 3.24
N LEU A 879 -3.35 24.47 4.01
CA LEU A 879 -3.22 24.24 5.46
C LEU A 879 -4.39 24.79 6.30
N ASN A 880 -5.11 25.78 5.78
CA ASN A 880 -6.25 26.43 6.42
C ASN A 880 -7.57 25.65 6.29
N LEU A 881 -7.55 24.51 5.57
CA LEU A 881 -8.74 23.72 5.30
C LEU A 881 -9.08 22.69 6.40
N GLY A 882 -8.21 22.44 7.39
CA GLY A 882 -8.28 21.26 8.26
C GLY A 882 -8.41 21.38 9.81
N PRO A 883 -8.44 22.55 10.48
CA PRO A 883 -8.36 22.56 11.94
C PRO A 883 -9.64 22.04 12.66
N GLU A 884 -10.84 22.30 12.13
CA GLU A 884 -12.08 22.05 12.90
C GLU A 884 -12.52 20.57 12.97
N MET A 885 -12.31 19.75 11.94
CA MET A 885 -12.77 18.36 11.93
C MET A 885 -12.01 17.44 12.92
N GLY A 886 -10.84 17.86 13.42
CA GLY A 886 -10.00 17.03 14.29
C GLY A 886 -10.50 16.88 15.73
N GLU A 887 -11.16 17.90 16.28
CA GLU A 887 -11.65 17.89 17.67
C GLU A 887 -13.04 17.27 17.82
N VAL A 888 -13.78 17.19 16.71
CA VAL A 888 -15.19 16.79 16.65
C VAL A 888 -15.36 15.26 16.57
N GLY A 889 -14.41 14.56 15.95
CA GLY A 889 -14.58 13.16 15.51
C GLY A 889 -14.72 12.07 16.58
N TYR A 890 -14.47 12.37 17.86
CA TYR A 890 -14.54 11.34 18.94
C TYR A 890 -15.86 11.34 19.73
N ASP A 891 -16.67 12.39 19.62
CA ASP A 891 -17.86 12.59 20.46
C ASP A 891 -19.10 12.76 19.57
N ARG A 892 -20.08 11.84 19.73
CA ARG A 892 -21.28 11.79 18.89
C ARG A 892 -22.08 13.09 18.94
N GLU A 893 -22.22 13.71 20.11
CA GLU A 893 -22.97 14.97 20.24
C GLU A 893 -22.25 16.12 19.50
N LYS A 894 -20.92 16.14 19.55
CA LYS A 894 -20.14 17.15 18.82
C LYS A 894 -20.21 16.96 17.31
N ARG A 895 -20.23 15.71 16.83
CA ARG A 895 -20.39 15.39 15.39
C ARG A 895 -21.69 15.92 14.82
N GLU A 896 -22.80 15.68 15.50
CA GLU A 896 -24.11 16.19 15.08
C GLU A 896 -24.12 17.73 15.09
N ILE A 897 -23.62 18.37 16.15
CA ILE A 897 -23.56 19.83 16.24
C ILE A 897 -22.72 20.44 15.10
N TRP A 898 -21.58 19.84 14.75
CA TRP A 898 -20.69 20.34 13.70
C TRP A 898 -21.34 20.38 12.33
N ALA A 899 -22.17 19.40 12.00
CA ALA A 899 -22.91 19.36 10.73
C ALA A 899 -23.86 20.57 10.58
N TYR A 900 -24.38 21.10 11.70
CA TYR A 900 -25.28 22.26 11.73
C TYR A 900 -24.60 23.58 12.14
N SER A 901 -23.29 23.59 12.40
CA SER A 901 -22.60 24.75 12.95
C SER A 901 -22.09 25.74 11.89
N ILE A 902 -22.64 25.72 10.68
CA ILE A 902 -22.21 26.60 9.58
C ILE A 902 -22.83 28.00 9.80
N GLY A 903 -21.97 28.99 9.97
CA GLY A 903 -22.32 30.39 10.14
C GLY A 903 -21.87 31.29 8.99
N ALA A 904 -22.27 32.56 9.07
CA ALA A 904 -21.88 33.61 8.11
C ALA A 904 -20.35 33.77 8.02
N ALA A 905 -19.63 33.60 9.13
CA ALA A 905 -18.18 33.70 9.20
C ALA A 905 -17.48 32.58 8.42
N ASP A 906 -18.03 31.36 8.41
CA ASP A 906 -17.47 30.24 7.64
C ASP A 906 -17.57 30.50 6.14
N LEU A 907 -18.71 31.02 5.69
CA LEU A 907 -18.95 31.41 4.30
C LEU A 907 -18.07 32.60 3.87
N ASP A 908 -17.92 33.60 4.75
CA ASP A 908 -17.03 34.75 4.51
C ASP A 908 -15.55 34.30 4.44
N ALA A 909 -15.16 33.31 5.24
CA ALA A 909 -13.80 32.75 5.25
C ALA A 909 -13.46 31.99 3.97
N VAL A 910 -14.43 31.28 3.37
CA VAL A 910 -14.25 30.62 2.07
C VAL A 910 -13.89 31.62 0.96
N LEU A 911 -14.43 32.85 1.00
CA LEU A 911 -14.08 33.92 0.05
C LEU A 911 -12.73 34.58 0.32
N GLY A 912 -12.10 34.32 1.48
CA GLY A 912 -10.88 34.98 1.94
C GLY A 912 -11.10 36.23 2.79
N LEU A 913 -12.33 36.49 3.25
CA LEU A 913 -12.71 37.65 4.07
C LEU A 913 -12.43 37.42 5.57
N ASN A 914 -11.20 37.02 5.91
CA ASN A 914 -10.77 36.73 7.28
C ASN A 914 -10.32 37.99 8.03
N GLU A 915 -10.08 37.87 9.35
CA GLU A 915 -9.53 38.97 10.19
C GLU A 915 -8.16 39.48 9.71
N THR A 916 -7.42 38.66 8.94
CA THR A 916 -6.23 39.08 8.19
C THR A 916 -6.63 39.42 6.76
N PRO A 917 -6.46 40.68 6.32
CA PRO A 917 -6.81 41.06 4.95
C PRO A 917 -5.93 40.31 3.96
N THR A 918 -6.57 39.53 3.09
CA THR A 918 -5.91 38.95 1.91
C THR A 918 -6.13 39.88 0.73
N ASP A 919 -5.10 40.09 -0.10
CA ASP A 919 -5.20 40.90 -1.32
C ASP A 919 -5.88 40.13 -2.47
N GLU A 920 -6.48 38.96 -2.20
CA GLU A 920 -7.05 38.04 -3.17
C GLU A 920 -8.48 37.63 -2.78
N LEU A 921 -9.36 37.49 -3.77
CA LEU A 921 -10.72 37.00 -3.59
C LEU A 921 -10.87 35.65 -4.30
N VAL A 922 -11.47 34.67 -3.62
CA VAL A 922 -11.82 33.38 -4.24
C VAL A 922 -13.02 33.57 -5.16
N VAL A 923 -12.89 33.20 -6.43
CA VAL A 923 -13.93 33.37 -7.45
C VAL A 923 -14.49 32.04 -7.98
N GLU A 924 -13.76 30.94 -7.79
CA GLU A 924 -14.21 29.59 -8.15
C GLU A 924 -13.58 28.62 -7.15
N ALA A 925 -14.34 27.63 -6.68
CA ALA A 925 -13.79 26.53 -5.88
C ALA A 925 -14.71 25.31 -5.92
N SER A 926 -14.12 24.13 -5.92
CA SER A 926 -14.80 22.89 -5.57
C SER A 926 -13.89 22.09 -4.68
N LEU A 927 -14.36 21.78 -3.48
CA LEU A 927 -13.59 21.12 -2.43
C LEU A 927 -14.42 20.00 -1.84
N PHE A 928 -13.77 18.85 -1.69
CA PHE A 928 -14.27 17.74 -0.88
C PHE A 928 -13.26 17.44 0.23
N GLN A 929 -13.76 17.31 1.45
CA GLN A 929 -12.98 16.86 2.59
C GLN A 929 -13.69 15.73 3.29
N SER A 930 -12.89 14.81 3.81
CA SER A 930 -13.42 13.78 4.68
C SER A 930 -12.43 13.40 5.76
N ARG A 931 -12.96 13.16 6.96
CA ARG A 931 -12.18 12.70 8.10
C ARG A 931 -13.06 11.86 9.02
N TYR A 932 -12.67 10.61 9.24
CA TYR A 932 -13.52 9.62 9.93
C TYR A 932 -14.86 9.52 9.20
N GLU A 933 -15.97 9.72 9.89
CA GLU A 933 -17.30 9.72 9.28
C GLU A 933 -17.84 11.12 8.91
N ASN A 934 -17.04 12.17 9.05
CA ASN A 934 -17.45 13.53 8.72
C ASN A 934 -17.00 13.90 7.30
N ASN A 935 -17.92 14.41 6.49
CA ASN A 935 -17.66 14.91 5.14
C ASN A 935 -18.01 16.40 5.04
N GLN A 936 -17.23 17.17 4.29
CA GLN A 936 -17.54 18.56 3.96
C GLN A 936 -17.35 18.79 2.47
N ARG A 937 -18.36 19.39 1.82
CA ARG A 937 -18.28 19.91 0.45
C ARG A 937 -18.35 21.43 0.48
N VAL A 938 -17.53 22.07 -0.35
CA VAL A 938 -17.58 23.52 -0.54
C VAL A 938 -17.56 23.83 -2.02
N HIS A 939 -18.50 24.65 -2.45
CA HIS A 939 -18.58 25.14 -3.83
C HIS A 939 -18.58 26.67 -3.83
N VAL A 940 -17.78 27.26 -4.71
CA VAL A 940 -17.78 28.69 -5.00
C VAL A 940 -17.92 28.84 -6.51
N SER A 941 -18.91 29.64 -6.91
CA SER A 941 -19.32 29.81 -8.29
C SER A 941 -19.45 31.30 -8.58
N SER A 942 -18.88 31.83 -9.66
CA SER A 942 -18.97 33.28 -9.97
C SER A 942 -19.25 33.62 -11.42
N ALA A 943 -19.96 34.75 -11.61
CA ALA A 943 -20.26 35.29 -12.93
C ALA A 943 -20.20 36.82 -12.94
N MET A 944 -19.85 37.41 -14.08
CA MET A 944 -20.01 38.84 -14.32
C MET A 944 -21.45 39.13 -14.74
N ALA A 945 -22.09 40.11 -14.11
CA ALA A 945 -23.48 40.48 -14.34
C ALA A 945 -23.62 41.97 -14.74
N SER A 946 -24.70 42.26 -15.47
CA SER A 946 -25.05 43.64 -15.83
C SER A 946 -25.33 44.50 -14.58
N PRO A 947 -24.68 45.67 -14.40
CA PRO A 947 -24.88 46.51 -13.21
C PRO A 947 -26.30 47.04 -13.03
N ALA A 948 -27.08 47.09 -14.12
CA ALA A 948 -28.48 47.51 -14.12
C ALA A 948 -29.42 46.49 -13.45
N THR A 949 -29.04 45.21 -13.45
CA THR A 949 -29.90 44.10 -13.01
C THR A 949 -29.28 43.26 -11.89
N SER A 950 -28.00 43.46 -11.55
CA SER A 950 -27.25 42.63 -10.60
C SER A 950 -27.82 42.61 -9.17
N MET A 951 -28.39 43.73 -8.68
CA MET A 951 -29.10 43.76 -7.39
C MET A 951 -30.40 42.96 -7.41
N ALA A 952 -31.08 42.88 -8.56
CA ALA A 952 -32.26 42.03 -8.71
C ALA A 952 -31.84 40.56 -8.78
N LEU A 953 -30.72 40.25 -9.43
CA LEU A 953 -30.13 38.92 -9.46
C LEU A 953 -29.75 38.43 -8.06
N LEU A 954 -29.04 39.25 -7.26
CA LEU A 954 -28.69 38.95 -5.87
C LEU A 954 -29.92 38.54 -5.04
N ARG A 955 -31.01 39.30 -5.16
CA ARG A 955 -32.27 38.99 -4.48
C ARG A 955 -32.88 37.69 -4.99
N THR A 956 -32.91 37.51 -6.31
CA THR A 956 -33.49 36.33 -6.97
C THR A 956 -32.80 35.05 -6.52
N LEU A 957 -31.46 35.01 -6.58
CA LEU A 957 -30.69 33.83 -6.21
C LEU A 957 -30.83 33.48 -4.72
N GLN A 958 -30.73 34.47 -3.82
CA GLN A 958 -30.82 34.18 -2.38
C GLN A 958 -32.23 33.79 -1.92
N THR A 959 -33.29 34.25 -2.60
CA THR A 959 -34.68 33.90 -2.24
C THR A 959 -35.26 32.74 -3.05
N ALA A 960 -34.46 32.09 -3.90
CA ALA A 960 -34.91 30.94 -4.68
C ALA A 960 -35.28 29.78 -3.73
N GLU A 961 -36.41 29.11 -4.00
CA GLU A 961 -36.83 27.94 -3.21
C GLU A 961 -35.93 26.72 -3.43
N ASN A 962 -35.38 26.59 -4.64
CA ASN A 962 -34.38 25.59 -4.98
C ASN A 962 -33.03 26.31 -5.22
N PRO A 963 -31.99 26.06 -4.39
CA PRO A 963 -30.67 26.67 -4.59
C PRO A 963 -30.04 26.26 -5.92
N TYR A 964 -30.38 25.08 -6.46
CA TYR A 964 -29.90 24.59 -7.76
C TYR A 964 -30.70 25.10 -8.96
N ALA A 965 -31.67 25.99 -8.77
CA ALA A 965 -32.50 26.50 -9.87
C ALA A 965 -31.72 27.40 -10.84
N PHE A 966 -30.54 27.88 -10.46
CA PHE A 966 -29.73 28.79 -11.27
C PHE A 966 -28.25 28.40 -11.16
N ASN A 967 -27.69 27.80 -12.22
CA ASN A 967 -26.28 27.41 -12.23
C ASN A 967 -25.38 28.54 -12.76
N LEU A 968 -24.48 29.07 -11.91
CA LEU A 968 -23.52 30.11 -12.30
C LEU A 968 -22.25 29.57 -13.00
N ASN A 969 -22.02 28.25 -13.02
CA ASN A 969 -20.77 27.65 -13.53
C ASN A 969 -20.78 27.36 -15.04
N ASN A 970 -21.95 27.14 -15.64
CA ASN A 970 -22.06 26.70 -17.05
C ASN A 970 -23.08 27.54 -17.84
N ILE A 971 -22.73 28.81 -18.09
CA ILE A 971 -23.58 29.78 -18.80
C ILE A 971 -23.68 29.47 -20.31
N ASP A 972 -22.72 28.73 -20.88
CA ASP A 972 -22.59 28.48 -22.33
C ASP A 972 -23.21 27.15 -22.82
N GLU A 973 -23.62 26.25 -21.93
CA GLU A 973 -24.36 25.02 -22.30
C GLU A 973 -25.86 25.31 -22.32
N ASP A 974 -26.56 24.91 -23.40
CA ASP A 974 -27.99 25.11 -23.65
C ASP A 974 -28.92 24.64 -22.50
N ARG A 975 -29.01 25.41 -21.41
CA ARG A 975 -30.00 25.28 -20.33
C ARG A 975 -30.65 26.63 -20.06
N ASP A 976 -31.95 26.71 -20.34
CA ASP A 976 -32.83 27.88 -20.24
C ASP A 976 -33.10 28.40 -18.80
N GLU A 977 -32.16 28.25 -17.86
CA GLU A 977 -32.44 28.43 -16.42
C GLU A 977 -32.27 29.88 -15.93
N VAL A 978 -31.36 30.68 -16.52
CA VAL A 978 -31.17 32.10 -16.15
C VAL A 978 -31.78 33.05 -17.19
N PRO A 979 -32.68 33.98 -16.80
CA PRO A 979 -33.23 34.96 -17.72
C PRO A 979 -32.15 35.78 -18.45
N ALA A 980 -32.23 35.85 -19.79
CA ALA A 980 -31.28 36.58 -20.65
C ALA A 980 -31.09 38.07 -20.29
N ILE A 981 -32.00 38.64 -19.48
CA ILE A 981 -31.91 40.00 -18.95
C ILE A 981 -30.69 40.25 -18.06
N PHE A 982 -30.12 39.21 -17.44
CA PHE A 982 -28.99 39.34 -16.50
C PHE A 982 -27.62 39.42 -17.19
N LYS A 983 -27.52 38.97 -18.45
CA LYS A 983 -26.30 38.99 -19.29
C LYS A 983 -25.07 38.46 -18.56
N LEU A 984 -25.16 37.22 -18.07
CA LEU A 984 -24.07 36.61 -17.33
C LEU A 984 -22.89 36.26 -18.24
N ARG A 985 -21.67 36.33 -17.71
CA ARG A 985 -20.44 35.89 -18.38
C ARG A 985 -19.51 35.18 -17.39
N ASN A 986 -18.95 34.06 -17.82
CA ASN A 986 -18.01 33.27 -17.02
C ASN A 986 -16.65 33.98 -16.90
N LEU A 987 -16.06 33.87 -15.70
CA LEU A 987 -14.72 34.36 -15.41
C LEU A 987 -13.66 33.26 -15.61
N VAL A 988 -14.02 32.06 -15.18
CA VAL A 988 -13.18 30.85 -15.20
C VAL A 988 -13.82 29.85 -16.17
N THR A 989 -12.99 29.07 -16.84
CA THR A 989 -13.42 27.91 -17.61
C THR A 989 -12.69 26.67 -17.10
N SER A 990 -13.44 25.59 -16.98
CA SER A 990 -12.95 24.27 -16.61
C SER A 990 -13.17 23.36 -17.81
N ALA A 991 -12.09 22.86 -18.39
CA ALA A 991 -12.12 21.90 -19.49
C ALA A 991 -11.34 20.68 -19.04
N GLU A 992 -12.03 19.70 -18.48
CA GLU A 992 -11.39 18.45 -18.07
C GLU A 992 -10.99 17.66 -19.32
N ARG A 993 -9.72 17.29 -19.40
CA ARG A 993 -9.25 16.29 -20.38
C ARG A 993 -9.20 14.92 -19.70
N ASP A 994 -9.44 13.89 -20.49
CA ASP A 994 -9.11 12.52 -20.08
C ASP A 994 -7.64 12.43 -19.67
N ARG A 995 -7.39 11.75 -18.55
CA ARG A 995 -6.03 11.51 -18.05
C ARG A 995 -5.32 10.49 -18.94
N GLY A 996 -4.07 10.80 -19.30
CA GLY A 996 -3.16 9.91 -20.01
C GLY A 996 -2.47 8.91 -19.06
N LEU A 997 -1.30 8.39 -19.45
CA LEU A 997 -0.57 7.38 -18.67
C LEU A 997 -0.21 7.84 -17.24
N ASP A 998 0.07 9.13 -17.06
CA ASP A 998 0.38 9.77 -15.78
C ASP A 998 -0.85 9.99 -14.88
N GLY A 999 -2.05 9.63 -15.35
CA GLY A 999 -3.24 9.53 -14.50
C GLY A 999 -3.15 8.44 -13.43
N LEU A 1000 -2.25 7.46 -13.61
CA LEU A 1000 -1.97 6.44 -12.61
C LEU A 1000 -0.75 6.76 -11.72
N ASP A 1001 -0.12 7.93 -11.88
CA ASP A 1001 1.00 8.35 -11.05
C ASP A 1001 0.51 8.72 -9.64
N VAL A 1002 1.09 8.10 -8.61
CA VAL A 1002 0.77 8.37 -7.20
C VAL A 1002 1.05 9.83 -6.83
N PHE A 1003 2.10 10.42 -7.40
CA PHE A 1003 2.42 11.83 -7.15
C PHE A 1003 1.47 12.78 -7.89
N ALA A 1004 0.79 12.33 -8.95
CA ALA A 1004 -0.27 13.10 -9.62
C ALA A 1004 -1.59 13.06 -8.86
N GLY A 1005 -1.89 11.96 -8.17
CA GLY A 1005 -3.17 11.79 -7.48
C GLY A 1005 -4.35 11.86 -8.46
N GLU A 1006 -5.43 12.52 -8.05
CA GLU A 1006 -6.66 12.65 -8.85
C GLU A 1006 -6.90 14.07 -9.37
N VAL A 1007 -5.81 14.77 -9.71
CA VAL A 1007 -5.91 16.13 -10.28
C VAL A 1007 -6.22 16.11 -11.78
N SER A 1008 -6.93 17.13 -12.25
CA SER A 1008 -7.27 17.32 -13.66
C SER A 1008 -6.29 18.27 -14.38
N TRP A 1009 -6.24 18.16 -15.71
CA TRP A 1009 -5.48 19.06 -16.57
C TRP A 1009 -6.24 19.36 -17.87
N PRO A 1010 -6.22 20.61 -18.39
CA PRO A 1010 -5.70 21.81 -17.74
C PRO A 1010 -6.51 22.17 -16.49
N PRO A 1011 -5.89 22.85 -15.50
CA PRO A 1011 -6.62 23.33 -14.34
C PRO A 1011 -7.63 24.42 -14.73
N PRO A 1012 -8.58 24.75 -13.84
CA PRO A 1012 -9.44 25.92 -13.98
C PRO A 1012 -8.59 27.17 -14.28
N LYS A 1013 -8.95 27.87 -15.35
CA LYS A 1013 -8.17 29.00 -15.92
C LYS A 1013 -9.07 30.14 -16.37
N PRO A 1014 -8.55 31.37 -16.58
CA PRO A 1014 -9.36 32.46 -17.08
C PRO A 1014 -9.95 32.14 -18.46
N THR A 1015 -11.15 32.68 -18.75
CA THR A 1015 -11.76 32.54 -20.07
C THR A 1015 -10.91 33.15 -21.18
N HIS A 1016 -11.06 32.66 -22.42
CA HIS A 1016 -10.24 33.09 -23.56
C HIS A 1016 -10.29 34.61 -23.79
N ASP A 1017 -11.45 35.23 -23.59
CA ASP A 1017 -11.63 36.67 -23.73
C ASP A 1017 -10.79 37.46 -22.72
N ILE A 1018 -10.73 37.00 -21.46
CA ILE A 1018 -9.93 37.64 -20.40
C ILE A 1018 -8.44 37.47 -20.71
N LEU A 1019 -8.01 36.27 -21.11
CA LEU A 1019 -6.62 35.99 -21.49
C LEU A 1019 -6.13 36.93 -22.60
N LYS A 1020 -6.96 37.11 -23.63
CA LYS A 1020 -6.61 37.93 -24.80
C LYS A 1020 -6.67 39.42 -24.49
N PHE A 1021 -7.67 39.89 -23.75
CA PHE A 1021 -7.87 41.32 -23.49
C PHE A 1021 -6.82 41.89 -22.53
N PHE A 1022 -6.47 41.13 -21.48
CA PHE A 1022 -5.49 41.54 -20.46
C PHE A 1022 -4.07 41.04 -20.74
N GLU A 1023 -3.87 40.32 -21.86
CA GLU A 1023 -2.60 39.70 -22.25
C GLU A 1023 -1.98 38.84 -21.14
N LEU A 1024 -2.82 38.09 -20.42
CA LEU A 1024 -2.39 37.27 -19.31
C LEU A 1024 -1.52 36.11 -19.79
N ARG A 1025 -0.40 35.89 -19.10
CA ARG A 1025 0.50 34.76 -19.35
C ARG A 1025 0.59 33.86 -18.12
N PRO A 1026 0.47 32.53 -18.28
CA PRO A 1026 0.62 31.61 -17.17
C PRO A 1026 2.11 31.36 -16.87
N ASP A 1027 2.40 30.92 -15.65
CA ASP A 1027 3.62 30.16 -15.40
C ASP A 1027 3.59 28.78 -16.09
N LYS A 1028 4.68 28.02 -15.98
CA LYS A 1028 4.84 26.73 -16.68
C LYS A 1028 3.82 25.66 -16.25
N ASP A 1029 3.18 25.82 -15.10
CA ASP A 1029 2.23 24.85 -14.55
C ASP A 1029 0.80 25.38 -14.49
N CYS A 1030 0.55 26.55 -15.07
CA CYS A 1030 -0.73 27.24 -15.03
C CYS A 1030 -1.25 27.46 -13.60
N ARG A 1031 -0.34 27.59 -12.62
CA ARG A 1031 -0.67 27.93 -11.23
C ARG A 1031 -0.93 29.41 -11.08
N ASN A 1032 -0.05 30.24 -11.64
CA ASN A 1032 -0.15 31.69 -11.54
C ASN A 1032 -0.25 32.32 -12.93
N TRP A 1033 -1.12 33.32 -13.05
CA TRP A 1033 -1.32 34.13 -14.25
C TRP A 1033 -0.86 35.56 -13.98
N TYR A 1034 -0.10 36.11 -14.93
CA TYR A 1034 0.54 37.41 -14.80
C TYR A 1034 0.12 38.36 -15.91
N GLN A 1035 -0.08 39.63 -15.55
CA GLN A 1035 -0.10 40.75 -16.47
C GLN A 1035 1.29 41.41 -16.46
N GLY A 1036 2.14 41.05 -17.41
CA GLY A 1036 3.57 41.39 -17.36
C GLY A 1036 4.24 40.69 -16.18
N THR A 1037 4.58 41.43 -15.12
CA THR A 1037 5.16 40.88 -13.88
C THR A 1037 4.20 40.92 -12.69
N LYS A 1038 2.98 41.46 -12.86
CA LYS A 1038 2.01 41.60 -11.77
C LYS A 1038 1.14 40.34 -11.69
N PRO A 1039 0.98 39.71 -10.52
CA PRO A 1039 0.08 38.58 -10.35
C PRO A 1039 -1.38 39.02 -10.51
N ALA A 1040 -2.14 38.26 -11.30
CA ALA A 1040 -3.54 38.54 -11.61
C ALA A 1040 -4.47 37.47 -11.04
N MET A 1041 -4.15 36.19 -11.27
CA MET A 1041 -4.97 35.05 -10.83
C MET A 1041 -4.07 33.88 -10.40
N ARG A 1042 -4.52 33.12 -9.40
CA ARG A 1042 -3.93 31.88 -8.94
C ARG A 1042 -4.94 30.73 -9.06
N SER A 1043 -4.49 29.57 -9.53
CA SER A 1043 -5.25 28.33 -9.66
C SER A 1043 -4.54 27.23 -8.87
N GLU A 1044 -5.22 26.68 -7.88
CA GLU A 1044 -4.73 25.60 -7.01
C GLU A 1044 -5.54 24.33 -7.26
N ILE A 1045 -4.89 23.17 -7.32
CA ILE A 1045 -5.57 21.86 -7.44
C ILE A 1045 -4.87 20.80 -6.60
N TRP A 1046 -5.61 20.07 -5.78
CA TRP A 1046 -5.11 19.02 -4.91
C TRP A 1046 -6.05 17.82 -4.91
N GLY A 1047 -5.52 16.66 -4.54
CA GLY A 1047 -6.29 15.43 -4.44
C GLY A 1047 -5.37 14.23 -4.39
N ALA A 1048 -5.50 13.40 -3.34
CA ALA A 1048 -4.78 12.13 -3.28
C ALA A 1048 -5.60 11.05 -3.99
N ARG A 1049 -4.93 10.04 -4.52
CA ARG A 1049 -5.63 8.85 -5.02
C ARG A 1049 -6.28 8.12 -3.85
N VAL A 1050 -7.56 7.77 -3.98
CA VAL A 1050 -8.30 7.03 -2.96
C VAL A 1050 -8.06 5.53 -3.14
N ASP A 1051 -7.61 4.84 -2.10
CA ASP A 1051 -7.68 3.37 -2.07
C ASP A 1051 -9.10 2.97 -1.65
N GLU A 1052 -9.93 2.65 -2.65
CA GLU A 1052 -11.34 2.26 -2.47
C GLU A 1052 -11.53 1.13 -1.44
N ARG A 1053 -10.50 0.31 -1.20
CA ARG A 1053 -10.56 -0.84 -0.28
C ARG A 1053 -10.49 -0.46 1.18
N ARG A 1054 -9.86 0.67 1.51
CA ARG A 1054 -9.75 1.15 2.90
C ARG A 1054 -10.96 1.98 3.33
N GLY A 1055 -11.84 2.33 2.39
CA GLY A 1055 -12.94 3.26 2.65
C GLY A 1055 -12.44 4.67 2.99
N ASP A 1056 -11.17 4.96 2.70
CA ASP A 1056 -10.52 6.25 3.02
C ASP A 1056 -10.83 7.26 1.91
N SER A 1057 -11.88 8.05 2.09
CA SER A 1057 -12.10 9.29 1.36
C SER A 1057 -10.88 10.22 1.49
N SER A 1058 -10.40 10.76 0.36
CA SER A 1058 -9.27 11.67 0.34
C SER A 1058 -9.75 13.12 0.12
N ASN A 1059 -9.08 14.07 0.79
CA ASN A 1059 -9.34 15.48 0.53
C ASN A 1059 -8.89 15.82 -0.89
N SER A 1060 -9.79 16.38 -1.67
CA SER A 1060 -9.55 16.78 -3.06
C SER A 1060 -10.25 18.11 -3.35
N GLY A 1061 -9.83 18.78 -4.41
CA GLY A 1061 -10.46 20.00 -4.84
C GLY A 1061 -9.57 20.91 -5.66
N HIS A 1062 -10.17 21.99 -6.11
CA HIS A 1062 -9.50 23.09 -6.77
C HIS A 1062 -10.05 24.43 -6.28
N ARG A 1063 -9.25 25.48 -6.45
CA ARG A 1063 -9.63 26.84 -6.13
C ARG A 1063 -8.97 27.82 -7.09
N VAL A 1064 -9.71 28.85 -7.48
CA VAL A 1064 -9.22 30.02 -8.21
C VAL A 1064 -9.38 31.27 -7.37
N SER A 1065 -8.28 32.00 -7.20
CA SER A 1065 -8.20 33.27 -6.51
C SER A 1065 -7.75 34.38 -7.47
N VAL A 1066 -8.33 35.56 -7.34
CA VAL A 1066 -8.02 36.73 -8.19
C VAL A 1066 -7.56 37.88 -7.31
N THR A 1067 -6.49 38.58 -7.70
CA THR A 1067 -6.01 39.72 -6.93
C THR A 1067 -7.00 40.89 -6.99
N THR A 1068 -7.24 41.55 -5.86
CA THR A 1068 -8.18 42.68 -5.76
C THR A 1068 -7.87 43.80 -6.75
N PRO A 1069 -6.59 44.19 -7.00
CA PRO A 1069 -6.28 45.17 -8.03
C PRO A 1069 -6.70 44.73 -9.44
N PHE A 1070 -6.42 43.48 -9.82
CA PHE A 1070 -6.79 42.96 -11.14
C PHE A 1070 -8.30 42.82 -11.28
N LEU A 1071 -9.00 42.37 -10.23
CA LEU A 1071 -10.46 42.27 -10.22
C LEU A 1071 -11.12 43.63 -10.43
N LYS A 1072 -10.60 44.70 -9.81
CA LYS A 1072 -11.06 46.08 -10.01
C LYS A 1072 -10.87 46.54 -11.47
N ASP A 1073 -9.68 46.32 -12.02
CA ASP A 1073 -9.38 46.70 -13.41
C ASP A 1073 -10.30 45.95 -14.39
N MET A 1074 -10.49 44.65 -14.16
CA MET A 1074 -11.35 43.79 -14.98
C MET A 1074 -12.81 44.23 -14.98
N LEU A 1075 -13.40 44.44 -13.79
CA LEU A 1075 -14.80 44.88 -13.67
C LEU A 1075 -15.02 46.28 -14.25
N SER A 1076 -14.03 47.18 -14.11
CA SER A 1076 -14.10 48.52 -14.69
C SER A 1076 -14.06 48.49 -16.22
N VAL A 1077 -13.18 47.68 -16.81
CA VAL A 1077 -13.03 47.53 -18.26
C VAL A 1077 -14.29 46.96 -18.90
N PHE A 1078 -14.86 45.91 -18.32
CA PHE A 1078 -16.06 45.27 -18.86
C PHE A 1078 -17.36 46.00 -18.47
N GLY A 1079 -17.29 46.95 -17.53
CA GLY A 1079 -18.45 47.70 -17.06
C GLY A 1079 -19.50 46.84 -16.39
N CYS A 1080 -19.07 45.87 -15.58
CA CYS A 1080 -19.91 44.84 -14.95
C CYS A 1080 -19.71 44.75 -13.43
N ASP A 1081 -20.65 44.08 -12.76
CA ASP A 1081 -20.51 43.67 -11.36
C ASP A 1081 -20.15 42.18 -11.29
N LEU A 1082 -19.57 41.72 -10.19
CA LEU A 1082 -19.32 40.29 -9.96
C LEU A 1082 -20.36 39.74 -8.98
N ILE A 1083 -21.06 38.68 -9.35
CA ILE A 1083 -21.88 37.88 -8.44
C ILE A 1083 -21.14 36.59 -8.09
N VAL A 1084 -21.16 36.21 -6.82
CA VAL A 1084 -20.50 35.01 -6.29
C VAL A 1084 -21.47 34.27 -5.39
N GLU A 1085 -21.62 32.97 -5.59
CA GLU A 1085 -22.32 32.06 -4.70
C GLU A 1085 -21.30 31.23 -3.93
N VAL A 1086 -21.49 31.13 -2.61
CA VAL A 1086 -20.71 30.26 -1.74
C VAL A 1086 -21.65 29.27 -1.09
N GLU A 1087 -21.30 28.00 -1.19
CA GLU A 1087 -22.07 26.89 -0.65
C GLU A 1087 -21.15 26.02 0.22
N ILE A 1088 -21.62 25.70 1.43
CA ILE A 1088 -20.97 24.74 2.32
C ILE A 1088 -22.00 23.68 2.72
N GLU A 1089 -21.61 22.43 2.57
CA GLU A 1089 -22.36 21.26 3.00
C GLU A 1089 -21.49 20.47 3.98
N ARG A 1090 -22.07 20.06 5.12
CA ARG A 1090 -21.43 19.18 6.10
C ARG A 1090 -22.34 18.00 6.35
N GLU A 1091 -21.80 16.81 6.22
CA GLU A 1091 -22.47 15.53 6.46
C GLU A 1091 -21.72 14.75 7.54
N TYR A 1092 -22.43 13.94 8.30
CA TYR A 1092 -21.83 12.91 9.15
C TYR A 1092 -22.51 11.56 8.84
N GLU A 1093 -21.71 10.51 8.70
CA GLU A 1093 -22.18 9.13 8.64
C GLU A 1093 -22.11 8.50 10.04
N ASP A 1094 -23.18 7.86 10.52
CA ASP A 1094 -23.10 7.07 11.76
C ASP A 1094 -22.33 5.74 11.55
N GLN A 1095 -22.16 5.29 10.29
CA GLN A 1095 -21.34 4.15 9.85
C GLN A 1095 -20.81 4.36 8.42
N PRO A 1096 -19.52 4.09 8.14
CA PRO A 1096 -18.94 4.22 6.80
C PRO A 1096 -19.70 3.38 5.76
N GLY A 1097 -20.25 4.01 4.73
CA GLY A 1097 -20.88 3.34 3.58
C GLY A 1097 -22.36 2.95 3.75
N ARG A 1098 -23.03 3.43 4.81
CA ARG A 1098 -24.47 3.22 5.03
C ARG A 1098 -25.22 4.53 4.85
N TYR A 1099 -25.74 4.74 3.64
CA TYR A 1099 -26.68 5.84 3.34
C TYR A 1099 -27.95 5.69 4.18
N ASP A 1100 -28.14 6.52 5.20
CA ASP A 1100 -29.38 6.61 5.97
C ASP A 1100 -30.28 7.71 5.39
N HIS A 1101 -31.34 7.30 4.68
CA HIS A 1101 -32.32 8.22 4.10
C HIS A 1101 -33.09 9.05 5.15
N GLU A 1102 -33.08 8.65 6.43
CA GLU A 1102 -33.76 9.39 7.51
C GLU A 1102 -32.93 10.56 8.07
N HIS A 1103 -31.61 10.60 7.81
CA HIS A 1103 -30.69 11.65 8.28
C HIS A 1103 -30.26 12.64 7.18
N ILE A 1104 -30.93 12.62 6.01
CA ILE A 1104 -30.71 13.60 4.93
C ILE A 1104 -31.20 14.98 5.39
N ALA A 1105 -30.31 15.73 6.02
CA ALA A 1105 -30.34 17.17 5.96
C ALA A 1105 -29.57 17.59 4.69
N ASP A 1106 -30.18 17.42 3.51
CA ASP A 1106 -29.80 18.17 2.29
C ASP A 1106 -30.07 19.66 2.56
N ARG A 1107 -29.22 20.30 3.35
CA ARG A 1107 -29.25 21.75 3.57
C ARG A 1107 -27.85 22.28 3.39
N SER A 1108 -27.47 22.38 2.12
CA SER A 1108 -26.45 23.30 1.66
C SER A 1108 -26.68 24.69 2.27
N TYR A 1109 -25.72 25.21 3.03
CA TYR A 1109 -25.74 26.59 3.50
C TYR A 1109 -25.18 27.45 2.39
N ASN A 1110 -26.03 28.26 1.76
CA ASN A 1110 -25.63 29.12 0.66
C ASN A 1110 -25.73 30.62 1.00
N ARG A 1111 -24.78 31.40 0.51
CA ARG A 1111 -24.81 32.86 0.59
C ARG A 1111 -24.33 33.48 -0.71
N ILE A 1112 -25.11 34.45 -1.19
CA ILE A 1112 -24.83 35.17 -2.43
C ILE A 1112 -24.20 36.52 -2.09
N TYR A 1113 -23.12 36.82 -2.80
CA TYR A 1113 -22.33 38.02 -2.68
C TYR A 1113 -22.37 38.79 -4.01
N LEU A 1114 -22.48 40.11 -3.94
CA LEU A 1114 -22.44 40.98 -5.12
C LEU A 1114 -21.39 42.08 -4.94
N LEU A 1115 -20.29 41.99 -5.66
CA LEU A 1115 -19.28 43.04 -5.72
C LEU A 1115 -19.62 44.06 -6.80
N ARG A 1116 -19.94 45.28 -6.37
CA ARG A 1116 -20.24 46.39 -7.29
C ARG A 1116 -18.97 46.92 -7.92
N GLY A 1117 -18.80 46.70 -9.22
CA GLY A 1117 -17.60 47.04 -10.00
C GLY A 1117 -17.33 48.53 -10.13
N ALA A 1118 -18.26 49.41 -9.71
CA ALA A 1118 -18.12 50.87 -9.70
C ALA A 1118 -17.87 51.48 -8.31
N THR A 1119 -18.17 50.77 -7.21
CA THR A 1119 -18.02 51.30 -5.83
C THR A 1119 -17.10 50.46 -4.94
N GLY A 1120 -16.86 49.20 -5.30
CA GLY A 1120 -16.07 48.25 -4.51
C GLY A 1120 -16.79 47.71 -3.30
N CYS A 1121 -18.09 47.98 -3.20
CA CYS A 1121 -18.92 47.44 -2.13
C CYS A 1121 -19.34 46.01 -2.48
N LEU A 1122 -18.95 45.07 -1.63
CA LEU A 1122 -19.45 43.70 -1.60
C LEU A 1122 -20.75 43.68 -0.79
N HIS A 1123 -21.87 43.48 -1.47
CA HIS A 1123 -23.20 43.41 -0.87
C HIS A 1123 -23.60 41.96 -0.63
N THR A 1124 -24.24 41.74 0.51
CA THR A 1124 -25.09 40.58 0.79
C THR A 1124 -26.48 41.10 1.13
N LEU A 1125 -27.49 40.24 1.26
CA LEU A 1125 -28.83 40.70 1.66
C LEU A 1125 -28.89 41.35 3.04
N HIS A 1126 -27.92 41.03 3.92
CA HIS A 1126 -27.91 41.45 5.33
C HIS A 1126 -26.95 42.61 5.62
N GLY A 1127 -26.12 43.03 4.66
CA GLY A 1127 -25.13 44.10 4.86
C GLY A 1127 -24.12 44.23 3.71
N SER A 1128 -23.22 45.21 3.80
CA SER A 1128 -22.17 45.44 2.79
C SER A 1128 -20.83 45.77 3.42
N VAL A 1129 -19.75 45.27 2.81
CA VAL A 1129 -18.34 45.58 3.16
C VAL A 1129 -17.66 46.20 1.95
N ARG A 1130 -16.74 47.15 2.14
CA ARG A 1130 -16.00 47.79 1.04
C ARG A 1130 -14.62 47.14 0.88
N LEU A 1131 -14.33 46.64 -0.32
CA LEU A 1131 -13.06 45.96 -0.63
C LEU A 1131 -12.02 46.89 -1.29
N TRP A 1132 -12.44 48.02 -1.86
CA TRP A 1132 -11.50 48.99 -2.41
C TRP A 1132 -11.05 49.98 -1.34
N PRO A 1133 -9.77 50.38 -1.32
CA PRO A 1133 -9.31 51.53 -0.54
C PRO A 1133 -10.05 52.80 -0.99
N GLU A 1134 -10.34 53.71 -0.05
CA GLU A 1134 -10.88 55.02 -0.38
C GLU A 1134 -9.92 55.74 -1.33
N ALA A 1135 -10.45 56.28 -2.43
CA ALA A 1135 -9.67 57.15 -3.29
C ALA A 1135 -9.46 58.46 -2.53
N ASP A 1136 -8.21 58.79 -2.22
CA ASP A 1136 -7.80 60.11 -1.74
C ASP A 1136 -8.11 61.21 -2.77
#